data_AF-A0A835XMW7-F1
#
_entry.id   AF-A0A835XMW7-F1
#
_cell.length_a   1.000
_cell.length_b   1.000
_cell.length_c   1.000
_cell.angle_alpha   90.00
_cell.angle_beta   90.00
_cell.angle_gamma   90.00
#
_symmetry.space_group_name_H-M   'P 1'
#
loop_
_entity.id
_entity.type
_entity.pdbx_description
1 polymer ?
#
loop_
_entity_poly.entity_id
_entity_poly.type
_entity_poly.pdbx_seq_one_letter_code
_entity_poly.pdbx_strand_id
1 'polypeptide(L)'
;MLQLRHVALGLVLLLAGVGADGLAPAWFTAADVSPARKLAGGHCGPMSRELLQTVAKDNTVLITAVDQLVWKSFGPSFVENIQAANISYWLIAALDPHVSLAMGALGLAGHCFNAPQERLAYKGQSDNYQWGSDHWHRTTWNKVHIMRAVYELGFHIIQSDTDVTWFNDPLPYFMARMKDSRANILVCTDSVSSENPASDGGLEVAPHPYTNVNTGVYFMPQWPGGMSFFDEWLSWQPKNVGHDQDGFNYMTRGSYASHDEKMAKPIFFGPGAREFAAAYHNTTKIGFLPASSFGNTYTYVNAQLHKLLNHTLYEVHWVWGGNTLESKRQCMRDAVKFHDEDPYYTSPGLQLMTFDLDFLPMPEDYNRWRMTEKMIRFHVEAANHQLRQAYWAFAAALIANRTLVMPRFRCYCSKNWYQTQQCRINYEQATQFPFTCSLSQLLRTKRLEQQGFWLPGNNEYNGHKVFIREYSFLENAKVPDEIKRGVVELVPSSNPRLPGLKPEQLLLTTEPSPRGYGQRVTVAAPMSDWELRALLAMPVLASARVLHLPAPYQILSGFSKFDTHHQYDVEIQKRVTYWCCRSPPDMRALNMTDRVQLVALPPDRLHNLPPLAPAFHAQYLHQLGPIPVHPDGGVS
;
A
#
# COMPACT_ATOMS: atom_id res chain seq x y z
N MET A 1 8.41 4.53 -27.39
CA MET A 1 7.50 5.57 -27.93
C MET A 1 7.48 6.73 -26.95
N LEU A 2 7.64 7.94 -27.50
CA LEU A 2 7.61 9.31 -26.97
C LEU A 2 8.48 9.69 -25.75
N GLN A 3 9.60 10.33 -26.10
CA GLN A 3 10.36 11.32 -25.33
C GLN A 3 9.45 12.47 -24.86
N LEU A 4 9.75 13.06 -23.69
CA LEU A 4 9.47 14.47 -23.41
C LEU A 4 10.56 15.03 -22.50
N ARG A 5 11.24 16.06 -23.02
CA ARG A 5 12.33 16.83 -22.43
C ARG A 5 11.79 18.11 -21.78
N HIS A 6 12.52 18.52 -20.73
CA HIS A 6 12.80 19.89 -20.27
C HIS A 6 11.69 20.72 -19.59
N VAL A 7 11.96 21.10 -18.33
CA VAL A 7 11.46 22.33 -17.70
C VAL A 7 12.63 23.01 -16.98
N ALA A 8 12.70 24.34 -17.13
CA ALA A 8 13.80 25.22 -16.77
C ALA A 8 13.97 25.46 -15.27
N LEU A 9 15.23 25.62 -14.85
CA LEU A 9 15.65 26.07 -13.51
C LEU A 9 15.45 27.59 -13.36
N GLY A 10 14.75 28.01 -12.29
CA GLY A 10 14.80 29.36 -11.74
C GLY A 10 15.59 29.36 -10.44
N LEU A 11 16.66 30.16 -10.41
CA LEU A 11 17.60 30.33 -9.30
C LEU A 11 16.96 31.18 -8.19
N VAL A 12 16.99 30.74 -6.93
CA VAL A 12 16.85 31.61 -5.75
C VAL A 12 17.95 31.22 -4.76
N LEU A 13 18.92 32.12 -4.58
CA LEU A 13 19.91 32.08 -3.51
C LEU A 13 19.21 32.35 -2.17
N LEU A 14 19.49 31.55 -1.15
CA LEU A 14 19.41 31.98 0.25
C LEU A 14 20.53 31.31 1.06
N LEU A 15 21.29 32.18 1.75
CA LEU A 15 22.54 31.92 2.45
C LEU A 15 22.35 31.04 3.69
N ALA A 16 23.34 30.18 3.92
CA ALA A 16 23.49 29.38 5.13
C ALA A 16 23.85 30.23 6.35
N GLY A 17 23.25 29.90 7.49
CA GLY A 17 23.72 30.30 8.83
C GLY A 17 23.73 29.07 9.72
N VAL A 18 24.92 28.59 10.06
CA VAL A 18 25.14 27.49 11.02
C VAL A 18 25.06 28.07 12.43
N GLY A 19 24.17 27.54 13.25
CA GLY A 19 24.13 27.75 14.70
C GLY A 19 24.01 26.40 15.38
N ALA A 20 25.07 26.01 16.09
CA ALA A 20 25.07 24.85 16.96
C ALA A 20 24.23 25.17 18.20
N ASP A 21 23.12 24.46 18.39
CA ASP A 21 22.54 24.15 19.70
C ASP A 21 21.52 23.02 19.55
N GLY A 22 21.72 21.96 20.35
CA GLY A 22 20.92 20.75 20.33
C GLY A 22 19.50 20.98 20.82
N LEU A 23 18.53 20.73 19.93
CA LEU A 23 17.12 20.60 20.29
C LEU A 23 16.58 19.33 19.62
N ALA A 24 16.12 18.39 20.45
CA ALA A 24 15.35 17.24 20.00
C ALA A 24 14.08 17.76 19.25
N PRO A 25 13.66 17.13 18.14
CA PRO A 25 12.59 17.67 17.31
C PRO A 25 11.20 17.58 17.98
N ALA A 26 10.35 18.57 17.71
CA ALA A 26 9.02 18.78 18.31
C ALA A 26 7.93 17.70 18.08
N TRP A 27 8.25 16.58 17.40
CA TRP A 27 7.36 15.42 17.27
C TRP A 27 7.72 14.26 18.21
N PHE A 28 8.77 14.43 19.02
CA PHE A 28 8.99 13.67 20.24
C PHE A 28 8.19 14.32 21.37
N THR A 29 6.97 13.86 21.63
CA THR A 29 6.30 14.21 22.89
C THR A 29 6.95 13.41 24.00
N ALA A 30 7.53 14.09 24.99
CA ALA A 30 8.09 13.51 26.21
C ALA A 30 7.04 12.80 27.11
N ALA A 31 5.92 12.35 26.54
CA ALA A 31 4.84 11.67 27.24
C ALA A 31 5.12 10.16 27.46
N ASP A 32 6.00 9.54 26.66
CA ASP A 32 6.30 8.10 26.76
C ASP A 32 7.54 7.75 27.58
N VAL A 33 8.02 8.69 28.41
CA VAL A 33 9.23 8.47 29.19
C VAL A 33 8.96 8.87 30.63
N SER A 34 8.85 7.86 31.51
CA SER A 34 8.84 8.12 32.95
C SER A 34 10.05 9.02 33.30
N PRO A 35 9.94 9.94 34.27
CA PRO A 35 10.97 10.96 34.54
C PRO A 35 12.38 10.40 34.88
N ALA A 36 12.53 9.09 35.03
CA ALA A 36 13.79 8.38 35.27
C ALA A 36 14.57 7.99 33.99
N ARG A 37 14.05 8.20 32.77
CA ARG A 37 14.74 7.86 31.50
C ARG A 37 15.23 9.09 30.71
N LYS A 38 15.58 10.18 31.40
CA LYS A 38 16.30 11.31 30.79
C LYS A 38 17.73 10.87 30.41
N LEU A 39 18.06 10.95 29.11
CA LEU A 39 19.44 11.03 28.57
C LEU A 39 20.42 9.88 28.92
N ALA A 40 19.94 8.64 28.86
CA ALA A 40 20.78 7.42 28.89
C ALA A 40 20.56 6.50 27.67
N GLY A 41 19.92 6.99 26.60
CA GLY A 41 19.70 6.21 25.38
C GLY A 41 20.99 6.16 24.56
N GLY A 42 21.57 4.96 24.39
CA GLY A 42 22.71 4.76 23.49
C GLY A 42 22.36 5.17 22.05
N HIS A 43 23.35 5.44 21.20
CA HIS A 43 23.14 5.61 19.76
C HIS A 43 23.77 4.41 19.02
N CYS A 44 23.53 4.26 17.73
CA CYS A 44 24.20 3.23 16.96
C CYS A 44 25.73 3.45 16.98
N GLY A 45 26.49 2.35 17.09
CA GLY A 45 27.95 2.37 16.98
C GLY A 45 28.42 2.41 15.52
N PRO A 46 29.74 2.46 15.26
CA PRO A 46 30.26 2.20 13.92
C PRO A 46 30.00 0.75 13.50
N MET A 47 29.95 0.50 12.19
CA MET A 47 29.92 -0.87 11.67
C MET A 47 31.22 -1.59 12.02
N SER A 48 31.14 -2.78 12.60
CA SER A 48 32.31 -3.63 12.87
C SER A 48 31.97 -5.10 12.66
N ARG A 49 33.01 -5.93 12.51
CA ARG A 49 32.86 -7.39 12.41
C ARG A 49 32.26 -7.95 13.70
N GLU A 50 32.67 -7.44 14.85
CA GLU A 50 32.21 -7.88 16.17
C GLU A 50 30.69 -7.65 16.33
N LEU A 51 30.21 -6.45 15.96
CA LEU A 51 28.77 -6.15 15.98
C LEU A 51 27.99 -7.12 15.09
N LEU A 52 28.43 -7.33 13.84
CA LEU A 52 27.79 -8.28 12.93
C LEU A 52 27.80 -9.71 13.48
N GLN A 53 28.90 -10.15 14.10
CA GLN A 53 29.00 -11.46 14.75
C GLN A 53 28.00 -11.62 15.91
N THR A 54 27.70 -10.55 16.66
CA THR A 54 26.78 -10.65 17.80
C THR A 54 25.34 -11.00 17.40
N VAL A 55 24.93 -10.62 16.18
CA VAL A 55 23.57 -10.87 15.67
C VAL A 55 23.52 -12.00 14.66
N ALA A 56 24.62 -12.28 13.95
CA ALA A 56 24.62 -13.23 12.85
C ALA A 56 24.14 -14.62 13.27
N LYS A 57 23.35 -15.25 12.40
CA LYS A 57 22.91 -16.65 12.53
C LYS A 57 23.29 -17.39 11.25
N ASP A 58 23.97 -18.53 11.37
CA ASP A 58 24.54 -19.27 10.24
C ASP A 58 25.39 -18.36 9.32
N ASN A 59 26.25 -17.53 9.95
CA ASN A 59 27.06 -16.50 9.28
C ASN A 59 26.24 -15.49 8.43
N THR A 60 24.92 -15.38 8.68
CA THR A 60 23.99 -14.56 7.91
C THR A 60 23.49 -13.38 8.74
N VAL A 61 23.44 -12.20 8.12
CA VAL A 61 22.83 -10.99 8.69
C VAL A 61 21.78 -10.44 7.73
N LEU A 62 20.59 -10.14 8.26
CA LEU A 62 19.54 -9.41 7.56
C LEU A 62 19.73 -7.90 7.76
N ILE A 63 19.84 -7.13 6.69
CA ILE A 63 20.15 -5.71 6.79
C ILE A 63 19.15 -4.90 6.00
N THR A 64 18.76 -3.78 6.57
CA THR A 64 18.05 -2.70 5.88
C THR A 64 18.83 -1.40 6.07
N ALA A 65 18.81 -0.52 5.06
CA ALA A 65 19.49 0.78 5.09
C ALA A 65 18.43 1.89 5.08
N VAL A 66 18.45 2.75 6.10
CA VAL A 66 17.29 3.60 6.41
C VAL A 66 17.73 5.02 6.73
N ASP A 67 17.03 5.99 6.15
CA ASP A 67 17.10 7.41 6.51
C ASP A 67 15.86 7.85 7.31
N GLN A 68 15.86 9.08 7.81
CA GLN A 68 14.80 9.62 8.63
C GLN A 68 13.41 9.63 7.97
N LEU A 69 13.34 9.73 6.64
CA LEU A 69 12.07 9.85 5.92
C LEU A 69 11.42 8.47 5.79
N VAL A 70 12.23 7.47 5.45
CA VAL A 70 11.80 6.07 5.41
C VAL A 70 11.51 5.55 6.82
N TRP A 71 12.35 5.90 7.80
CA TRP A 71 12.16 5.54 9.20
C TRP A 71 10.81 5.98 9.74
N LYS A 72 10.44 7.25 9.56
CA LYS A 72 9.13 7.79 9.99
C LYS A 72 7.95 7.08 9.33
N SER A 73 8.16 6.51 8.15
CA SER A 73 7.08 5.88 7.38
C SER A 73 6.91 4.40 7.72
N PHE A 74 7.99 3.66 7.91
CA PHE A 74 7.95 2.20 8.03
C PHE A 74 8.88 1.61 9.12
N GLY A 75 9.78 2.39 9.71
CA GLY A 75 10.80 1.90 10.66
C GLY A 75 10.20 1.13 11.85
N PRO A 76 9.28 1.72 12.63
CA PRO A 76 8.61 1.01 13.72
C PRO A 76 7.86 -0.25 13.26
N SER A 77 7.17 -0.18 12.11
CA SER A 77 6.48 -1.34 11.54
C SER A 77 7.45 -2.46 11.18
N PHE A 78 8.60 -2.13 10.60
CA PHE A 78 9.63 -3.10 10.25
C PHE A 78 10.16 -3.82 11.51
N VAL A 79 10.50 -3.05 12.56
CA VAL A 79 11.00 -3.58 13.84
C VAL A 79 9.96 -4.50 14.51
N GLU A 80 8.70 -4.07 14.60
CA GLU A 80 7.65 -4.91 15.19
C GLU A 80 7.45 -6.21 14.40
N ASN A 81 7.40 -6.13 13.07
CA ASN A 81 7.15 -7.29 12.22
C ASN A 81 8.32 -8.30 12.22
N ILE A 82 9.57 -7.81 12.16
CA ILE A 82 10.74 -8.71 12.16
C ILE A 82 10.88 -9.43 13.51
N GLN A 83 10.58 -8.75 14.62
CA GLN A 83 10.52 -9.37 15.95
C GLN A 83 9.36 -10.35 16.07
N ALA A 84 8.17 -10.00 15.57
CA ALA A 84 7.00 -10.90 15.56
C ALA A 84 7.22 -12.16 14.70
N ALA A 85 8.04 -12.07 13.65
CA ALA A 85 8.46 -13.21 12.83
C ALA A 85 9.58 -14.04 13.49
N ASN A 86 10.02 -13.70 14.71
CA ASN A 86 11.10 -14.34 15.46
C ASN A 86 12.45 -14.35 14.72
N ILE A 87 12.72 -13.29 13.95
CA ILE A 87 13.99 -13.10 13.26
C ILE A 87 14.90 -12.29 14.18
N SER A 88 16.04 -12.87 14.58
CA SER A 88 16.98 -12.26 15.53
C SER A 88 18.24 -11.67 14.90
N TYR A 89 18.56 -12.07 13.66
CA TYR A 89 19.84 -11.82 13.01
C TYR A 89 19.85 -10.56 12.12
N TRP A 90 19.24 -9.48 12.60
CA TRP A 90 19.02 -8.28 11.81
C TRP A 90 19.72 -7.03 12.35
N LEU A 91 20.09 -6.13 11.43
CA LEU A 91 20.62 -4.80 11.73
C LEU A 91 19.98 -3.72 10.84
N ILE A 92 19.88 -2.51 11.39
CA ILE A 92 19.54 -1.30 10.65
C ILE A 92 20.80 -0.47 10.43
N ALA A 93 21.16 -0.25 9.17
CA ALA A 93 22.20 0.70 8.80
C ALA A 93 21.60 2.11 8.80
N ALA A 94 21.89 2.88 9.83
CA ALA A 94 21.44 4.26 9.98
C ALA A 94 22.20 5.16 8.99
N LEU A 95 21.49 5.67 7.98
CA LEU A 95 22.07 6.56 6.96
C LEU A 95 22.27 7.99 7.49
N ASP A 96 21.59 8.35 8.58
CA ASP A 96 21.68 9.65 9.24
C ASP A 96 21.59 9.54 10.79
N PRO A 97 21.93 10.62 11.52
CA PRO A 97 21.87 10.62 12.99
C PRO A 97 20.47 10.44 13.58
N HIS A 98 19.39 10.78 12.86
CA HIS A 98 18.04 10.65 13.40
C HIS A 98 17.64 9.19 13.56
N VAL A 99 17.94 8.35 12.57
CA VAL A 99 17.71 6.90 12.68
C VAL A 99 18.56 6.32 13.81
N SER A 100 19.80 6.80 13.95
CA SER A 100 20.72 6.35 15.01
C SER A 100 20.17 6.60 16.42
N LEU A 101 19.67 7.81 16.66
CA LEU A 101 19.06 8.20 17.92
C LEU A 101 17.71 7.51 18.14
N ALA A 102 16.91 7.30 17.10
CA ALA A 102 15.63 6.60 17.20
C ALA A 102 15.80 5.15 17.63
N MET A 103 16.75 4.42 17.02
CA MET A 103 17.11 3.07 17.45
C MET A 103 17.57 3.05 18.91
N GLY A 104 18.36 4.05 19.30
CA GLY A 104 18.77 4.29 20.67
C GLY A 104 17.63 4.43 21.67
N ALA A 105 16.66 5.29 21.35
CA ALA A 105 15.48 5.56 22.16
C ALA A 105 14.59 4.31 22.32
N LEU A 106 14.56 3.44 21.30
CA LEU A 106 13.88 2.14 21.35
C LEU A 106 14.65 1.07 22.15
N GLY A 107 15.85 1.38 22.65
CA GLY A 107 16.70 0.39 23.32
C GLY A 107 17.34 -0.63 22.37
N LEU A 108 17.40 -0.31 21.08
CA LEU A 108 17.85 -1.18 19.99
C LEU A 108 19.22 -0.76 19.43
N ALA A 109 20.04 -0.07 20.23
CA ALA A 109 21.39 0.34 19.81
C ALA A 109 22.31 -0.85 19.41
N GLY A 110 22.04 -2.05 19.94
CA GLY A 110 22.73 -3.29 19.54
C GLY A 110 22.24 -3.88 18.20
N HIS A 111 21.15 -3.35 17.64
CA HIS A 111 20.57 -3.77 16.36
C HIS A 111 20.76 -2.73 15.25
N CYS A 112 21.75 -1.85 15.38
CA CYS A 112 22.04 -0.85 14.37
C CYS A 112 23.50 -0.41 14.34
N PHE A 113 23.90 0.17 13.22
CA PHE A 113 25.19 0.85 13.07
C PHE A 113 25.04 2.11 12.22
N ASN A 114 25.90 3.11 12.46
CA ASN A 114 26.02 4.26 11.58
C ASN A 114 26.68 3.83 10.27
N ALA A 115 25.99 4.10 9.16
CA ALA A 115 26.50 3.82 7.82
C ALA A 115 27.86 4.51 7.59
N PRO A 116 28.85 3.83 6.97
CA PRO A 116 30.15 4.44 6.65
C PRO A 116 29.98 5.59 5.65
N GLN A 117 30.05 6.83 6.15
CA GLN A 117 29.68 8.05 5.42
C GLN A 117 30.55 8.31 4.18
N GLU A 118 31.79 7.81 4.18
CA GLU A 118 32.71 7.86 3.06
C GLU A 118 32.25 7.02 1.86
N ARG A 119 31.36 6.04 2.08
CA ARG A 119 30.85 5.14 1.05
C ARG A 119 29.49 5.57 0.49
N LEU A 120 28.83 6.54 1.12
CA LEU A 120 27.50 6.97 0.71
C LEU A 120 27.56 7.92 -0.50
N ALA A 121 26.76 7.61 -1.52
CA ALA A 121 26.61 8.43 -2.72
C ALA A 121 25.72 9.67 -2.49
N TYR A 122 24.80 9.59 -1.53
CA TYR A 122 24.00 10.72 -1.06
C TYR A 122 24.24 10.95 0.43
N LYS A 123 24.55 12.21 0.79
CA LYS A 123 24.94 12.62 2.15
C LYS A 123 23.90 13.49 2.88
N GLY A 124 22.68 13.61 2.35
CA GLY A 124 21.54 14.24 3.04
C GLY A 124 21.53 15.76 3.09
N GLN A 125 20.54 16.40 2.44
CA GLN A 125 20.06 17.77 2.78
C GLN A 125 18.55 17.99 2.48
N SER A 126 17.80 17.01 1.96
CA SER A 126 16.40 17.23 1.54
C SER A 126 15.35 16.75 2.55
N ASP A 127 14.31 17.56 2.75
CA ASP A 127 13.23 17.29 3.70
C ASP A 127 12.07 16.42 3.15
N ASN A 128 12.11 15.99 1.88
CA ASN A 128 10.99 15.30 1.21
C ASN A 128 11.41 14.04 0.42
N TYR A 129 10.72 12.92 0.65
CA TYR A 129 10.91 11.65 -0.08
C TYR A 129 9.90 11.52 -1.21
N GLN A 130 10.37 11.32 -2.44
CA GLN A 130 9.52 11.09 -3.62
C GLN A 130 10.07 9.92 -4.44
N TRP A 131 9.19 8.97 -4.80
CA TRP A 131 9.53 7.86 -5.69
C TRP A 131 10.00 8.39 -7.06
N GLY A 132 11.13 7.88 -7.56
CA GLY A 132 11.76 8.35 -8.81
C GLY A 132 12.55 9.67 -8.71
N SER A 133 12.73 10.25 -7.51
CA SER A 133 13.56 11.45 -7.31
C SER A 133 15.06 11.16 -7.29
N ASP A 134 15.90 12.19 -7.44
CA ASP A 134 17.36 12.08 -7.29
C ASP A 134 17.77 11.58 -5.89
N HIS A 135 17.04 12.00 -4.85
CA HIS A 135 17.19 11.47 -3.50
C HIS A 135 16.92 9.95 -3.45
N TRP A 136 15.84 9.49 -4.09
CA TRP A 136 15.52 8.06 -4.19
C TRP A 136 16.56 7.28 -5.02
N HIS A 137 16.94 7.78 -6.21
CA HIS A 137 17.95 7.14 -7.05
C HIS A 137 19.28 6.98 -6.32
N ARG A 138 19.76 7.99 -5.61
CA ARG A 138 21.05 7.88 -4.91
C ARG A 138 20.98 7.08 -3.62
N THR A 139 19.86 7.14 -2.89
CA THR A 139 19.68 6.39 -1.64
C THR A 139 19.51 4.89 -1.90
N THR A 140 18.89 4.50 -3.03
CA THR A 140 18.84 3.08 -3.42
C THR A 140 20.23 2.50 -3.68
N TRP A 141 21.15 3.26 -4.27
CA TRP A 141 22.55 2.83 -4.42
C TRP A 141 23.32 2.78 -3.08
N ASN A 142 22.97 3.62 -2.08
CA ASN A 142 23.55 3.50 -0.74
C ASN A 142 23.33 2.10 -0.16
N LYS A 143 22.17 1.46 -0.44
CA LYS A 143 21.90 0.08 -0.03
C LYS A 143 22.99 -0.88 -0.51
N VAL A 144 23.41 -0.77 -1.78
CA VAL A 144 24.41 -1.65 -2.39
C VAL A 144 25.78 -1.43 -1.74
N HIS A 145 26.13 -0.17 -1.45
CA HIS A 145 27.37 0.16 -0.73
C HIS A 145 27.41 -0.44 0.68
N ILE A 146 26.29 -0.41 1.42
CA ILE A 146 26.19 -1.04 2.75
C ILE A 146 26.30 -2.56 2.64
N MET A 147 25.57 -3.19 1.72
CA MET A 147 25.65 -4.63 1.54
C MET A 147 27.06 -5.07 1.14
N ARG A 148 27.71 -4.36 0.22
CA ARG A 148 29.13 -4.62 -0.12
C ARG A 148 30.02 -4.52 1.12
N ALA A 149 29.84 -3.51 1.97
CA ALA A 149 30.66 -3.31 3.16
C ALA A 149 30.49 -4.43 4.20
N VAL A 150 29.28 -4.96 4.36
CA VAL A 150 29.01 -6.11 5.23
C VAL A 150 29.60 -7.39 4.61
N TYR A 151 29.49 -7.52 3.29
CA TYR A 151 30.01 -8.67 2.55
C TYR A 151 31.54 -8.75 2.61
N GLU A 152 32.23 -7.60 2.58
CA GLU A 152 33.68 -7.50 2.80
C GLU A 152 34.10 -8.06 4.16
N LEU A 153 33.22 -7.99 5.16
CA LEU A 153 33.45 -8.56 6.49
C LEU A 153 33.12 -10.06 6.56
N GLY A 154 32.80 -10.71 5.44
CA GLY A 154 32.71 -12.18 5.33
C GLY A 154 31.37 -12.79 5.75
N PHE A 155 30.29 -12.00 5.80
CA PHE A 155 28.94 -12.48 6.15
C PHE A 155 28.09 -12.76 4.91
N HIS A 156 27.20 -13.76 5.00
CA HIS A 156 26.06 -13.88 4.10
C HIS A 156 25.07 -12.73 4.38
N ILE A 157 24.39 -12.25 3.36
CA ILE A 157 23.51 -11.08 3.47
C ILE A 157 22.11 -11.44 3.05
N ILE A 158 21.13 -11.03 3.85
CA ILE A 158 19.74 -10.87 3.41
C ILE A 158 19.48 -9.36 3.36
N GLN A 159 19.33 -8.79 2.17
CA GLN A 159 18.84 -7.42 2.03
C GLN A 159 17.34 -7.41 2.27
N SER A 160 16.85 -6.40 2.98
CA SER A 160 15.43 -6.06 3.08
C SER A 160 15.24 -4.55 2.95
N ASP A 161 14.34 -4.13 2.08
CA ASP A 161 13.77 -2.78 2.13
C ASP A 161 12.89 -2.64 3.38
N THR A 162 12.67 -1.41 3.85
CA THR A 162 11.96 -1.14 5.11
C THR A 162 10.44 -1.27 4.97
N ASP A 163 9.91 -1.16 3.75
CA ASP A 163 8.52 -1.42 3.38
C ASP A 163 8.27 -2.88 2.97
N VAL A 164 9.00 -3.79 3.62
CA VAL A 164 8.79 -5.23 3.60
C VAL A 164 8.22 -5.66 4.95
N THR A 165 7.19 -6.50 4.93
CA THR A 165 6.69 -7.18 6.13
C THR A 165 7.12 -8.64 6.11
N TRP A 166 7.91 -9.04 7.10
CA TRP A 166 8.25 -10.43 7.36
C TRP A 166 7.13 -11.12 8.15
N PHE A 167 6.66 -12.26 7.64
CA PHE A 167 5.64 -13.10 8.25
C PHE A 167 6.22 -14.36 8.92
N ASN A 168 7.35 -14.87 8.42
CA ASN A 168 8.06 -16.05 8.94
C ASN A 168 9.58 -15.90 8.76
N ASP A 169 10.37 -16.57 9.60
CA ASP A 169 11.84 -16.64 9.50
C ASP A 169 12.26 -17.31 8.17
N PRO A 170 12.92 -16.59 7.23
CA PRO A 170 13.34 -17.13 5.94
C PRO A 170 14.68 -17.87 5.99
N LEU A 171 15.44 -17.79 7.09
CA LEU A 171 16.79 -18.37 7.14
C LEU A 171 16.80 -19.87 6.86
N PRO A 172 15.90 -20.70 7.41
CA PRO A 172 15.85 -22.13 7.08
C PRO A 172 15.67 -22.39 5.58
N TYR A 173 14.86 -21.56 4.91
CA TYR A 173 14.67 -21.63 3.46
C TYR A 173 15.98 -21.30 2.73
N PHE A 174 16.63 -20.17 3.05
CA PHE A 174 17.87 -19.77 2.38
C PHE A 174 19.01 -20.78 2.61
N MET A 175 19.17 -21.29 3.83
CA MET A 175 20.17 -22.31 4.14
C MET A 175 19.93 -23.63 3.42
N ALA A 176 18.66 -24.02 3.20
CA ALA A 176 18.34 -25.16 2.35
C ALA A 176 18.74 -24.91 0.89
N ARG A 177 18.43 -23.71 0.36
CA ARG A 177 18.76 -23.32 -1.04
C ARG A 177 20.26 -23.21 -1.32
N MET A 178 21.06 -22.89 -0.31
CA MET A 178 22.52 -22.96 -0.43
C MET A 178 23.05 -24.38 -0.62
N LYS A 179 22.34 -25.39 -0.10
CA LYS A 179 22.76 -26.80 -0.18
C LYS A 179 22.27 -27.46 -1.45
N ASP A 180 21.05 -27.17 -1.87
CA ASP A 180 20.37 -27.88 -2.96
C ASP A 180 20.36 -27.15 -4.31
N SER A 181 20.68 -25.84 -4.34
CA SER A 181 20.80 -25.06 -5.57
C SER A 181 22.25 -24.64 -5.83
N ARG A 182 22.55 -24.34 -7.09
CA ARG A 182 23.85 -23.79 -7.53
C ARG A 182 23.79 -22.27 -7.70
N ALA A 183 22.69 -21.62 -7.33
CA ALA A 183 22.55 -20.18 -7.40
C ALA A 183 23.52 -19.47 -6.43
N ASN A 184 24.22 -18.46 -6.94
CA ASN A 184 25.07 -17.59 -6.14
C ASN A 184 24.28 -16.47 -5.49
N ILE A 185 23.14 -16.06 -6.07
CA ILE A 185 22.26 -15.02 -5.55
C ILE A 185 20.82 -15.50 -5.70
N LEU A 186 20.01 -15.32 -4.66
CA LEU A 186 18.58 -15.51 -4.69
C LEU A 186 17.89 -14.16 -4.56
N VAL A 187 16.99 -13.81 -5.48
CA VAL A 187 16.40 -12.47 -5.53
C VAL A 187 14.90 -12.53 -5.79
N CYS A 188 14.14 -11.63 -5.15
CA CYS A 188 12.72 -11.47 -5.45
C CYS A 188 12.51 -10.94 -6.87
N THR A 189 11.28 -11.05 -7.36
CA THR A 189 10.90 -10.55 -8.68
C THR A 189 9.72 -9.61 -8.59
N ASP A 190 9.55 -8.78 -9.61
CA ASP A 190 8.32 -8.03 -9.82
C ASP A 190 7.23 -8.90 -10.52
N SER A 191 7.38 -10.23 -10.49
CA SER A 191 6.36 -11.15 -11.00
C SER A 191 5.09 -11.07 -10.15
N VAL A 192 3.95 -11.20 -10.82
CA VAL A 192 2.64 -11.28 -10.18
C VAL A 192 2.07 -12.71 -10.20
N SER A 193 2.85 -13.66 -10.71
CA SER A 193 2.54 -15.08 -10.79
C SER A 193 3.72 -15.93 -10.31
N SER A 194 3.43 -17.19 -10.03
CA SER A 194 4.42 -18.23 -9.77
C SER A 194 4.04 -19.45 -10.61
N GLU A 195 5.01 -20.02 -11.29
CA GLU A 195 4.92 -21.26 -12.08
C GLU A 195 5.17 -22.49 -11.20
N ASN A 196 5.59 -22.30 -9.95
CA ASN A 196 5.71 -23.40 -8.99
C ASN A 196 4.35 -24.08 -8.76
N PRO A 197 4.27 -25.41 -8.84
CA PRO A 197 3.09 -26.17 -8.45
C PRO A 197 2.73 -25.98 -6.98
N ALA A 198 1.49 -26.32 -6.61
CA ALA A 198 1.10 -26.31 -5.21
C ALA A 198 2.01 -27.19 -4.35
N SER A 199 2.37 -26.69 -3.17
CA SER A 199 3.30 -27.29 -2.20
C SER A 199 4.78 -27.35 -2.64
N ASP A 200 5.13 -26.83 -3.82
CA ASP A 200 6.52 -26.68 -4.24
C ASP A 200 7.13 -25.36 -3.74
N GLY A 201 7.64 -25.41 -2.51
CA GLY A 201 8.39 -24.33 -1.86
C GLY A 201 9.85 -24.22 -2.30
N GLY A 202 10.21 -24.66 -3.51
CA GLY A 202 11.54 -24.43 -4.09
C GLY A 202 11.73 -23.02 -4.66
N LEU A 203 12.87 -22.76 -5.29
CA LEU A 203 13.09 -21.57 -6.13
C LEU A 203 12.08 -21.54 -7.29
N GLU A 204 11.81 -20.37 -7.86
CA GLU A 204 10.88 -20.25 -8.99
C GLU A 204 11.33 -21.10 -10.19
N VAL A 205 10.40 -21.90 -10.74
CA VAL A 205 10.65 -22.72 -11.94
C VAL A 205 10.69 -21.83 -13.18
N ALA A 206 11.61 -22.15 -14.09
CA ALA A 206 11.76 -21.51 -15.40
C ALA A 206 11.90 -19.97 -15.30
N PRO A 207 12.94 -19.45 -14.60
CA PRO A 207 13.12 -18.02 -14.44
C PRO A 207 13.22 -17.34 -15.82
N HIS A 208 12.22 -16.51 -16.16
CA HIS A 208 12.09 -15.94 -17.49
C HIS A 208 13.05 -14.75 -17.70
N PRO A 209 13.74 -14.61 -18.86
CA PRO A 209 14.62 -13.47 -19.17
C PRO A 209 13.96 -12.09 -19.12
N TYR A 210 12.63 -12.04 -19.18
CA TYR A 210 11.86 -10.79 -19.22
C TYR A 210 11.31 -10.41 -17.84
N THR A 211 11.42 -11.29 -16.84
CA THR A 211 10.99 -10.99 -15.49
C THR A 211 11.97 -10.02 -14.86
N ASN A 212 11.47 -8.84 -14.48
CA ASN A 212 12.25 -7.87 -13.72
C ASN A 212 12.56 -8.44 -12.33
N VAL A 213 13.82 -8.37 -11.93
CA VAL A 213 14.17 -8.61 -10.53
C VAL A 213 13.67 -7.47 -9.66
N ASN A 214 13.41 -7.78 -8.39
CA ASN A 214 13.13 -6.80 -7.35
C ASN A 214 14.24 -6.85 -6.30
N THR A 215 15.00 -5.77 -6.12
CA THR A 215 16.15 -5.74 -5.20
C THR A 215 15.77 -5.30 -3.79
N GLY A 216 14.48 -5.25 -3.47
CA GLY A 216 14.01 -4.98 -2.12
C GLY A 216 14.24 -6.16 -1.18
N VAL A 217 14.26 -7.39 -1.70
CA VAL A 217 14.67 -8.57 -0.93
C VAL A 217 15.56 -9.46 -1.79
N TYR A 218 16.75 -9.78 -1.27
CA TYR A 218 17.63 -10.79 -1.85
C TYR A 218 18.52 -11.43 -0.80
N PHE A 219 18.95 -12.66 -1.08
CA PHE A 219 19.94 -13.39 -0.31
C PHE A 219 21.21 -13.57 -1.14
N MET A 220 22.33 -13.12 -0.58
CA MET A 220 23.65 -13.20 -1.19
C MET A 220 24.61 -13.91 -0.23
N PRO A 221 24.82 -15.23 -0.38
CA PRO A 221 25.81 -15.95 0.40
C PRO A 221 27.23 -15.50 0.06
N GLN A 222 28.22 -15.80 0.91
CA GLN A 222 29.64 -15.71 0.55
C GLN A 222 30.02 -16.74 -0.53
N TRP A 223 30.64 -16.27 -1.61
CA TRP A 223 31.39 -17.07 -2.60
C TRP A 223 32.59 -16.28 -3.16
N PRO A 224 33.57 -16.95 -3.78
CA PRO A 224 34.80 -16.31 -4.28
C PRO A 224 34.60 -15.13 -5.24
N GLY A 225 33.50 -15.09 -5.99
CA GLY A 225 33.21 -14.05 -6.99
C GLY A 225 32.29 -12.93 -6.49
N GLY A 226 31.83 -12.95 -5.23
CA GLY A 226 30.80 -12.01 -4.77
C GLY A 226 31.28 -10.57 -4.67
N MET A 227 32.53 -10.33 -4.31
CA MET A 227 33.11 -8.99 -4.33
C MET A 227 33.16 -8.42 -5.76
N SER A 228 33.60 -9.23 -6.73
CA SER A 228 33.60 -8.84 -8.14
C SER A 228 32.19 -8.58 -8.68
N PHE A 229 31.18 -9.30 -8.18
CA PHE A 229 29.78 -9.03 -8.52
C PHE A 229 29.34 -7.65 -8.02
N PHE A 230 29.65 -7.29 -6.77
CA PHE A 230 29.36 -5.96 -6.25
C PHE A 230 30.09 -4.85 -7.00
N ASP A 231 31.37 -5.06 -7.32
CA ASP A 231 32.16 -4.09 -8.09
C ASP A 231 31.54 -3.85 -9.47
N GLU A 232 31.08 -4.91 -10.15
CA GLU A 232 30.35 -4.76 -11.40
C GLU A 232 29.03 -4.02 -11.21
N TRP A 233 28.22 -4.42 -10.21
CA TRP A 233 26.92 -3.79 -9.96
C TRP A 233 27.08 -2.28 -9.72
N LEU A 234 28.03 -1.89 -8.88
CA LEU A 234 28.35 -0.48 -8.61
C LEU A 234 28.94 0.25 -9.83
N SER A 235 29.56 -0.47 -10.78
CA SER A 235 30.01 0.13 -12.05
C SER A 235 28.87 0.70 -12.89
N TRP A 236 27.62 0.27 -12.65
CA TRP A 236 26.44 0.79 -13.34
C TRP A 236 25.91 2.10 -12.75
N GLN A 237 26.23 2.40 -11.49
CA GLN A 237 25.81 3.64 -10.82
C GLN A 237 26.16 4.92 -11.62
N PRO A 238 27.39 5.13 -12.13
CA PRO A 238 27.72 6.32 -12.92
C PRO A 238 27.18 6.30 -14.36
N LYS A 239 26.59 5.19 -14.83
CA LYS A 239 26.11 5.02 -16.22
C LYS A 239 24.67 5.53 -16.43
N ASN A 240 24.07 6.16 -15.41
CA ASN A 240 22.72 6.73 -15.45
C ASN A 240 21.64 5.73 -15.91
N VAL A 241 21.76 4.47 -15.47
CA VAL A 241 20.77 3.41 -15.76
C VAL A 241 19.48 3.51 -14.94
N GLY A 242 19.45 4.40 -13.94
CA GLY A 242 18.37 4.51 -12.97
C GLY A 242 18.83 4.09 -11.58
N HIS A 243 18.03 3.27 -10.91
CA HIS A 243 18.27 2.81 -9.54
C HIS A 243 19.06 1.49 -9.51
N ASP A 244 19.38 1.01 -8.31
CA ASP A 244 20.17 -0.21 -8.11
C ASP A 244 19.52 -1.45 -8.78
N GLN A 245 18.19 -1.58 -8.72
CA GLN A 245 17.46 -2.65 -9.40
C GLN A 245 17.63 -2.61 -10.91
N ASP A 246 17.66 -1.42 -11.53
CA ASP A 246 17.97 -1.30 -12.96
C ASP A 246 19.39 -1.79 -13.21
N GLY A 247 20.37 -1.32 -12.44
CA GLY A 247 21.75 -1.81 -12.53
C GLY A 247 21.86 -3.32 -12.41
N PHE A 248 21.12 -3.94 -11.48
CA PHE A 248 21.08 -5.39 -11.30
C PHE A 248 20.45 -6.10 -12.52
N ASN A 249 19.35 -5.57 -13.06
CA ASN A 249 18.74 -6.09 -14.27
C ASN A 249 19.69 -5.98 -15.47
N TYR A 250 20.41 -4.86 -15.64
CA TYR A 250 21.40 -4.68 -16.70
C TYR A 250 22.53 -5.71 -16.63
N MET A 251 23.12 -5.92 -15.44
CA MET A 251 24.22 -6.89 -15.30
C MET A 251 23.76 -8.36 -15.40
N THR A 252 22.57 -8.69 -14.91
CA THR A 252 22.10 -10.09 -14.86
C THR A 252 21.35 -10.52 -16.12
N ARG A 253 20.58 -9.61 -16.74
CA ARG A 253 19.74 -9.92 -17.91
C ARG A 253 20.26 -9.31 -19.22
N GLY A 254 21.26 -8.43 -19.16
CA GLY A 254 21.99 -7.94 -20.31
C GLY A 254 21.08 -7.36 -21.40
N SER A 255 21.18 -7.87 -22.63
CA SER A 255 20.37 -7.39 -23.77
C SER A 255 18.87 -7.40 -23.51
N TYR A 256 18.36 -8.26 -22.62
CA TYR A 256 16.93 -8.32 -22.30
C TYR A 256 16.46 -7.16 -21.42
N ALA A 257 17.34 -6.60 -20.59
CA ALA A 257 17.02 -5.42 -19.77
C ALA A 257 17.30 -4.11 -20.52
N SER A 258 18.41 -4.03 -21.25
CA SER A 258 18.82 -2.81 -21.95
C SER A 258 18.12 -2.59 -23.29
N HIS A 259 17.57 -3.66 -23.88
CA HIS A 259 17.15 -3.71 -25.29
C HIS A 259 18.28 -3.43 -26.29
N ASP A 260 19.55 -3.51 -25.86
CA ASP A 260 20.72 -3.43 -26.72
C ASP A 260 21.20 -4.84 -27.07
N GLU A 261 20.99 -5.25 -28.32
CA GLU A 261 21.40 -6.56 -28.84
C GLU A 261 22.90 -6.81 -28.77
N LYS A 262 23.73 -5.76 -28.58
CA LYS A 262 25.19 -5.89 -28.43
C LYS A 262 25.59 -6.34 -27.03
N MET A 263 24.72 -6.17 -26.03
CA MET A 263 25.00 -6.65 -24.68
C MET A 263 24.93 -8.18 -24.63
N ALA A 264 25.72 -8.77 -23.73
CA ALA A 264 25.67 -10.21 -23.48
C ALA A 264 24.26 -10.65 -23.08
N LYS A 265 23.94 -11.92 -23.36
CA LYS A 265 22.67 -12.55 -22.98
C LYS A 265 22.89 -13.44 -21.75
N PRO A 266 21.93 -13.51 -20.82
CA PRO A 266 21.93 -14.54 -19.80
C PRO A 266 21.80 -15.93 -20.44
N ILE A 267 22.32 -16.94 -19.76
CA ILE A 267 22.23 -18.33 -20.21
C ILE A 267 21.14 -19.04 -19.42
N PHE A 268 20.10 -19.48 -20.13
CA PHE A 268 19.04 -20.33 -19.57
C PHE A 268 19.42 -21.80 -19.71
N PHE A 269 19.21 -22.57 -18.65
CA PHE A 269 19.54 -24.01 -18.64
C PHE A 269 18.39 -24.90 -19.15
N GLY A 270 17.33 -24.30 -19.68
CA GLY A 270 16.18 -24.99 -20.28
C GLY A 270 14.94 -25.06 -19.38
N PRO A 271 13.87 -25.71 -19.87
CA PRO A 271 12.62 -25.88 -19.13
C PRO A 271 12.87 -26.64 -17.81
N GLY A 272 12.26 -26.19 -16.72
CA GLY A 272 12.42 -26.81 -15.40
C GLY A 272 13.67 -26.37 -14.61
N ALA A 273 14.58 -25.61 -15.23
CA ALA A 273 15.67 -24.98 -14.49
C ALA A 273 15.11 -23.98 -13.48
N ARG A 274 15.74 -23.84 -12.31
CA ARG A 274 15.38 -22.86 -11.27
C ARG A 274 16.38 -21.71 -11.16
N GLU A 275 17.32 -21.68 -12.10
CA GLU A 275 18.46 -20.79 -12.12
C GLU A 275 18.81 -20.41 -13.56
N PHE A 276 19.45 -19.27 -13.74
CA PHE A 276 20.09 -18.87 -14.99
C PHE A 276 21.47 -18.26 -14.72
N ALA A 277 22.36 -18.30 -15.71
CA ALA A 277 23.63 -17.61 -15.61
C ALA A 277 23.48 -16.14 -16.01
N ALA A 278 24.05 -15.23 -15.20
CA ALA A 278 24.02 -13.80 -15.42
C ALA A 278 24.71 -13.41 -16.74
N ALA A 279 24.16 -12.41 -17.43
CA ALA A 279 24.69 -11.92 -18.70
C ALA A 279 26.14 -11.42 -18.61
N TYR A 280 26.46 -10.66 -17.55
CA TYR A 280 27.80 -10.12 -17.35
C TYR A 280 28.84 -11.21 -17.06
N HIS A 281 28.46 -12.26 -16.33
CA HIS A 281 29.36 -13.31 -15.90
C HIS A 281 28.63 -14.64 -15.85
N ASN A 282 28.85 -15.47 -16.87
CA ASN A 282 28.13 -16.72 -17.06
C ASN A 282 28.41 -17.80 -16.00
N THR A 283 29.29 -17.53 -15.02
CA THR A 283 29.48 -18.41 -13.86
C THR A 283 28.71 -17.93 -12.63
N THR A 284 28.22 -16.68 -12.62
CA THR A 284 27.31 -16.19 -11.58
C THR A 284 25.91 -16.65 -11.90
N LYS A 285 25.34 -17.52 -11.06
CA LYS A 285 23.99 -18.04 -11.21
C LYS A 285 23.02 -17.29 -10.33
N ILE A 286 21.86 -16.97 -10.90
CA ILE A 286 20.78 -16.25 -10.23
C ILE A 286 19.58 -17.19 -10.12
N GLY A 287 19.03 -17.31 -8.92
CA GLY A 287 17.76 -17.97 -8.64
C GLY A 287 16.69 -16.95 -8.27
N PHE A 288 15.47 -17.15 -8.75
CA PHE A 288 14.35 -16.31 -8.36
C PHE A 288 13.63 -16.89 -7.14
N LEU A 289 13.32 -16.02 -6.19
CA LEU A 289 12.45 -16.35 -5.08
C LEU A 289 11.00 -16.36 -5.59
N PRO A 290 10.20 -17.40 -5.28
CA PRO A 290 8.89 -17.52 -5.86
C PRO A 290 7.94 -16.46 -5.31
N ALA A 291 7.21 -15.78 -6.20
CA ALA A 291 6.30 -14.68 -5.84
C ALA A 291 5.12 -15.13 -4.96
N SER A 292 4.95 -16.45 -4.80
CA SER A 292 4.00 -17.09 -3.89
C SER A 292 4.49 -17.22 -2.45
N SER A 293 5.80 -17.17 -2.20
CA SER A 293 6.39 -17.22 -0.84
C SER A 293 7.06 -15.91 -0.43
N PHE A 294 7.57 -15.17 -1.40
CA PHE A 294 8.22 -13.86 -1.27
C PHE A 294 7.42 -12.87 -2.12
N GLY A 295 6.32 -12.41 -1.54
CA GLY A 295 5.24 -11.79 -2.28
C GLY A 295 5.40 -10.30 -2.49
N ASN A 296 4.59 -9.77 -3.38
CA ASN A 296 4.26 -8.35 -3.45
C ASN A 296 2.78 -8.10 -3.15
N THR A 297 2.35 -6.84 -3.05
CA THR A 297 0.96 -6.49 -2.74
C THR A 297 -0.04 -7.17 -3.68
N TYR A 298 0.27 -7.32 -4.98
CA TYR A 298 -0.64 -7.98 -5.92
C TYR A 298 -0.81 -9.45 -5.57
N THR A 299 0.29 -10.18 -5.39
CA THR A 299 0.27 -11.61 -5.05
C THR A 299 -0.34 -11.90 -3.68
N TYR A 300 -0.28 -10.94 -2.76
CA TYR A 300 -0.86 -11.05 -1.42
C TYR A 300 -2.35 -10.68 -1.39
N VAL A 301 -2.73 -9.52 -1.94
CA VAL A 301 -4.10 -8.97 -1.86
C VAL A 301 -5.02 -9.54 -2.96
N ASN A 302 -4.56 -9.55 -4.20
CA ASN A 302 -5.40 -9.91 -5.35
C ASN A 302 -5.43 -11.42 -5.56
N ALA A 303 -4.25 -12.01 -5.80
CA ALA A 303 -4.14 -13.41 -6.17
C ALA A 303 -4.12 -14.38 -4.97
N GLN A 304 -3.71 -13.90 -3.79
CA GLN A 304 -3.50 -14.72 -2.58
C GLN A 304 -2.67 -16.00 -2.87
N LEU A 305 -1.59 -15.86 -3.65
CA LEU A 305 -0.83 -17.00 -4.19
C LEU A 305 -0.34 -17.98 -3.12
N HIS A 306 0.13 -17.46 -1.98
CA HIS A 306 0.58 -18.30 -0.85
C HIS A 306 -0.52 -19.25 -0.36
N LYS A 307 -1.78 -18.81 -0.35
CA LYS A 307 -2.92 -19.66 0.03
C LYS A 307 -3.29 -20.63 -1.08
N LEU A 308 -3.35 -20.13 -2.32
CA LEU A 308 -3.74 -20.93 -3.47
C LEU A 308 -2.78 -22.10 -3.71
N LEU A 309 -1.47 -21.84 -3.59
CA LEU A 309 -0.42 -22.83 -3.81
C LEU A 309 0.00 -23.54 -2.52
N ASN A 310 -0.58 -23.19 -1.36
CA ASN A 310 -0.19 -23.74 -0.06
C ASN A 310 1.32 -23.60 0.20
N HIS A 311 1.86 -22.40 -0.09
CA HIS A 311 3.25 -22.05 0.16
C HIS A 311 3.38 -21.25 1.46
N THR A 312 4.52 -21.40 2.13
CA THR A 312 4.83 -20.56 3.31
C THR A 312 5.09 -19.13 2.84
N LEU A 313 4.33 -18.18 3.39
CA LEU A 313 4.58 -16.76 3.15
C LEU A 313 5.70 -16.29 4.09
N TYR A 314 6.88 -15.99 3.55
CA TYR A 314 7.99 -15.44 4.33
C TYR A 314 7.90 -13.93 4.43
N GLU A 315 7.60 -13.24 3.33
CA GLU A 315 7.52 -11.79 3.30
C GLU A 315 6.53 -11.27 2.25
N VAL A 316 6.13 -10.02 2.45
CA VAL A 316 5.47 -9.19 1.42
C VAL A 316 6.20 -7.86 1.30
N HIS A 317 6.70 -7.56 0.12
CA HIS A 317 7.16 -6.24 -0.28
C HIS A 317 5.97 -5.42 -0.79
N TRP A 318 5.66 -4.30 -0.15
CA TRP A 318 4.45 -3.50 -0.45
C TRP A 318 4.54 -2.66 -1.74
N VAL A 319 5.05 -3.24 -2.82
CA VAL A 319 5.01 -2.75 -4.20
C VAL A 319 3.77 -3.27 -4.93
N TRP A 320 3.41 -2.69 -6.09
CA TRP A 320 2.18 -2.99 -6.85
C TRP A 320 0.85 -2.62 -6.14
N GLY A 321 0.88 -2.05 -4.93
CA GLY A 321 -0.31 -1.62 -4.17
C GLY A 321 -0.80 -0.19 -4.43
N GLY A 322 -0.12 0.55 -5.31
CA GLY A 322 -0.33 1.98 -5.57
C GLY A 322 0.99 2.75 -5.60
N ASN A 323 0.96 3.99 -6.09
CA ASN A 323 2.16 4.83 -6.27
C ASN A 323 2.48 5.76 -5.09
N THR A 324 1.83 5.57 -3.94
CA THR A 324 2.00 6.43 -2.76
C THR A 324 2.35 5.62 -1.52
N LEU A 325 3.08 6.23 -0.58
CA LEU A 325 3.43 5.59 0.69
C LEU A 325 2.17 5.23 1.49
N GLU A 326 1.14 6.08 1.42
CA GLU A 326 -0.16 5.85 2.07
C GLU A 326 -0.86 4.62 1.54
N SER A 327 -0.73 4.32 0.24
CA SER A 327 -1.27 3.07 -0.31
C SER A 327 -0.59 1.84 0.28
N LYS A 328 0.73 1.90 0.54
CA LYS A 328 1.48 0.82 1.20
C LYS A 328 1.03 0.66 2.65
N ARG A 329 0.99 1.77 3.41
CA ARG A 329 0.54 1.79 4.81
C ARG A 329 -0.86 1.23 4.96
N GLN A 330 -1.79 1.61 4.09
CA GLN A 330 -3.14 1.07 4.12
C GLN A 330 -3.17 -0.45 3.92
N CYS A 331 -2.40 -0.99 2.96
CA CYS A 331 -2.32 -2.44 2.77
C CYS A 331 -1.70 -3.16 3.98
N MET A 332 -0.70 -2.54 4.62
CA MET A 332 -0.13 -3.04 5.88
C MET A 332 -1.15 -3.02 7.03
N ARG A 333 -1.97 -1.97 7.15
CA ARG A 333 -3.06 -1.89 8.14
C ARG A 333 -4.14 -2.94 7.88
N ASP A 334 -4.52 -3.13 6.61
CA ASP A 334 -5.45 -4.19 6.19
C ASP A 334 -4.93 -5.57 6.61
N ALA A 335 -3.61 -5.79 6.57
CA ALA A 335 -2.94 -7.00 7.04
C ALA A 335 -2.68 -7.05 8.57
N VAL A 336 -2.99 -5.98 9.30
CA VAL A 336 -2.69 -5.80 10.74
C VAL A 336 -1.18 -5.87 11.03
N LYS A 337 -0.38 -5.24 10.16
CA LYS A 337 1.09 -5.24 10.16
C LYS A 337 1.70 -3.84 10.16
N PHE A 338 0.89 -2.80 10.17
CA PHE A 338 1.38 -1.42 10.31
C PHE A 338 1.42 -1.01 11.79
N HIS A 339 2.51 -0.36 12.19
CA HIS A 339 2.64 0.26 13.49
C HIS A 339 1.94 1.62 13.46
N ASP A 340 0.80 1.70 14.14
CA ASP A 340 0.19 2.96 14.53
C ASP A 340 0.41 3.20 16.03
N GLU A 341 0.64 4.45 16.39
CA GLU A 341 0.74 4.91 17.78
C GLU A 341 -0.58 4.75 18.53
N ASP A 342 -0.52 4.61 19.86
CA ASP A 342 -1.69 4.37 20.72
C ASP A 342 -2.88 5.32 20.48
N PRO A 343 -2.70 6.64 20.24
CA PRO A 343 -3.80 7.54 19.94
C PRO A 343 -4.63 7.14 18.70
N TYR A 344 -4.06 6.39 17.76
CA TYR A 344 -4.79 5.89 16.60
C TYR A 344 -5.98 5.00 17.00
N TYR A 345 -5.80 4.22 18.08
CA TYR A 345 -6.78 3.27 18.62
C TYR A 345 -7.55 3.80 19.83
N THR A 346 -6.92 4.65 20.65
CA THR A 346 -7.40 4.96 22.01
C THR A 346 -7.68 6.43 22.29
N SER A 347 -7.53 7.33 21.31
CA SER A 347 -7.77 8.77 21.52
C SER A 347 -9.09 9.01 22.28
N PRO A 348 -9.10 9.80 23.37
CA PRO A 348 -10.31 10.00 24.19
C PRO A 348 -11.51 10.53 23.41
N GLY A 349 -11.25 11.36 22.39
CA GLY A 349 -12.27 11.89 21.47
C GLY A 349 -12.60 10.98 20.28
N LEU A 350 -12.10 9.74 20.23
CA LEU A 350 -12.34 8.85 19.10
C LEU A 350 -13.78 8.38 19.10
N GLN A 351 -14.55 8.98 18.19
CA GLN A 351 -15.91 8.58 17.82
C GLN A 351 -15.90 8.01 16.41
N LEU A 352 -16.40 6.79 16.29
CA LEU A 352 -16.37 6.01 15.06
C LEU A 352 -17.76 5.95 14.43
N MET A 353 -17.75 5.84 13.12
CA MET A 353 -18.90 5.49 12.31
C MET A 353 -18.54 4.29 11.44
N THR A 354 -19.42 3.30 11.35
CA THR A 354 -19.27 2.14 10.45
C THR A 354 -20.51 2.01 9.58
N PHE A 355 -20.39 1.35 8.44
CA PHE A 355 -21.50 1.12 7.52
C PHE A 355 -21.29 -0.17 6.73
N ASP A 356 -22.38 -0.72 6.20
CA ASP A 356 -22.33 -1.91 5.34
C ASP A 356 -22.40 -1.53 3.86
N LEU A 357 -22.02 -2.48 3.02
CA LEU A 357 -22.12 -2.37 1.56
C LEU A 357 -23.02 -3.47 1.03
N ASP A 358 -24.04 -3.07 0.29
CA ASP A 358 -24.73 -3.91 -0.67
C ASP A 358 -23.84 -4.08 -1.91
N PHE A 359 -23.81 -5.29 -2.47
CA PHE A 359 -23.00 -5.60 -3.65
C PHE A 359 -23.89 -5.97 -4.83
N LEU A 360 -23.50 -5.51 -6.03
CA LEU A 360 -24.12 -6.02 -7.25
C LEU A 360 -23.84 -7.52 -7.38
N PRO A 361 -24.86 -8.34 -7.74
CA PRO A 361 -24.65 -9.75 -8.03
C PRO A 361 -23.62 -9.92 -9.15
N MET A 362 -22.56 -10.66 -8.87
CA MET A 362 -21.58 -11.01 -9.88
C MET A 362 -22.16 -12.09 -10.81
N PRO A 363 -22.05 -11.93 -12.15
CA PRO A 363 -22.39 -13.00 -13.08
C PRO A 363 -21.61 -14.29 -12.75
N GLU A 364 -22.29 -15.43 -12.76
CA GLU A 364 -21.68 -16.72 -12.40
C GLU A 364 -20.49 -17.10 -13.29
N ASP A 365 -20.52 -16.67 -14.55
CA ASP A 365 -19.47 -16.92 -15.53
C ASP A 365 -18.41 -15.81 -15.60
N TYR A 366 -18.44 -14.82 -14.71
CA TYR A 366 -17.54 -13.64 -14.75
C TYR A 366 -16.06 -14.03 -14.84
N ASN A 367 -15.61 -14.98 -14.02
CA ASN A 367 -14.21 -15.44 -14.03
C ASN A 367 -13.82 -16.18 -15.33
N ARG A 368 -14.78 -16.57 -16.17
CA ARG A 368 -14.57 -17.21 -17.48
C ARG A 368 -14.70 -16.24 -18.66
N TRP A 369 -15.04 -14.98 -18.41
CA TRP A 369 -15.15 -13.98 -19.46
C TRP A 369 -13.79 -13.72 -20.12
N ARG A 370 -13.79 -13.69 -21.46
CA ARG A 370 -12.57 -13.41 -22.25
C ARG A 370 -12.43 -11.95 -22.64
N MET A 371 -13.54 -11.24 -22.80
CA MET A 371 -13.56 -9.84 -23.20
C MET A 371 -13.26 -8.94 -22.00
N THR A 372 -12.05 -8.37 -21.99
CA THR A 372 -11.57 -7.44 -20.95
C THR A 372 -12.54 -6.28 -20.75
N GLU A 373 -13.03 -5.63 -21.82
CA GLU A 373 -13.93 -4.48 -21.69
C GLU A 373 -15.27 -4.85 -21.00
N LYS A 374 -15.79 -6.06 -21.22
CA LYS A 374 -16.98 -6.55 -20.50
C LYS A 374 -16.74 -6.55 -18.99
N MET A 375 -15.58 -7.10 -18.60
CA MET A 375 -15.17 -7.22 -17.20
C MET A 375 -14.95 -5.85 -16.56
N ILE A 376 -14.31 -4.92 -17.29
CA ILE A 376 -14.06 -3.54 -16.85
C ILE A 376 -15.38 -2.82 -16.58
N ARG A 377 -16.36 -2.91 -17.49
CA ARG A 377 -17.65 -2.22 -17.32
C ARG A 377 -18.41 -2.72 -16.11
N PHE A 378 -18.47 -4.03 -15.91
CA PHE A 378 -19.06 -4.60 -14.69
C PHE A 378 -18.30 -4.16 -13.43
N HIS A 379 -16.97 -4.19 -13.47
CA HIS A 379 -16.15 -3.74 -12.34
C HIS A 379 -16.42 -2.29 -11.97
N VAL A 380 -16.45 -1.38 -12.95
CA VAL A 380 -16.70 0.04 -12.70
C VAL A 380 -18.12 0.27 -12.20
N GLU A 381 -19.13 -0.43 -12.74
CA GLU A 381 -20.49 -0.29 -12.22
C GLU A 381 -20.61 -0.81 -10.78
N ALA A 382 -20.01 -1.97 -10.48
CA ALA A 382 -19.98 -2.53 -9.13
C ALA A 382 -19.17 -1.65 -8.15
N ALA A 383 -18.08 -1.02 -8.61
CA ALA A 383 -17.31 -0.06 -7.84
C ALA A 383 -18.13 1.21 -7.55
N ASN A 384 -18.79 1.77 -8.56
CA ASN A 384 -19.65 2.94 -8.42
C ASN A 384 -20.83 2.65 -7.47
N HIS A 385 -21.45 1.46 -7.56
CA HIS A 385 -22.51 1.04 -6.65
C HIS A 385 -22.07 1.06 -5.18
N GLN A 386 -20.86 0.55 -4.87
CA GLN A 386 -20.31 0.60 -3.52
C GLN A 386 -19.92 2.03 -3.10
N LEU A 387 -19.31 2.81 -4.00
CA LEU A 387 -18.90 4.19 -3.75
C LEU A 387 -20.10 5.12 -3.51
N ARG A 388 -21.24 4.86 -4.17
CA ARG A 388 -22.51 5.57 -3.93
C ARG A 388 -23.09 5.32 -2.55
N GLN A 389 -22.87 4.15 -1.96
CA GLN A 389 -23.25 3.89 -0.57
C GLN A 389 -22.28 4.57 0.40
N ALA A 390 -20.97 4.50 0.09
CA ALA A 390 -19.95 5.22 0.84
C ALA A 390 -20.16 6.75 0.80
N TYR A 391 -20.69 7.30 -0.29
CA TYR A 391 -21.08 8.72 -0.38
C TYR A 391 -22.03 9.12 0.75
N TRP A 392 -23.01 8.30 1.10
CA TRP A 392 -23.91 8.62 2.21
C TRP A 392 -23.25 8.43 3.57
N ALA A 393 -22.34 7.47 3.70
CA ALA A 393 -21.56 7.27 4.91
C ALA A 393 -20.60 8.45 5.19
N PHE A 394 -19.92 8.96 4.16
CA PHE A 394 -19.08 10.16 4.28
C PHE A 394 -19.91 11.41 4.63
N ALA A 395 -21.12 11.54 4.10
CA ALA A 395 -22.02 12.64 4.44
C ALA A 395 -22.43 12.54 5.92
N ALA A 396 -22.89 11.36 6.37
CA ALA A 396 -23.23 11.11 7.77
C ALA A 396 -22.05 11.36 8.70
N ALA A 397 -20.86 10.89 8.35
CA ALA A 397 -19.64 11.08 9.14
C ALA A 397 -19.24 12.55 9.21
N LEU A 398 -19.37 13.30 8.11
CA LEU A 398 -19.12 14.74 8.09
C LEU A 398 -20.11 15.47 9.00
N ILE A 399 -21.40 15.15 8.88
CA ILE A 399 -22.46 15.77 9.70
C ILE A 399 -22.23 15.50 11.19
N ALA A 400 -21.84 14.26 11.53
CA ALA A 400 -21.58 13.81 12.89
C ALA A 400 -20.18 14.20 13.43
N ASN A 401 -19.29 14.71 12.58
CA ASN A 401 -17.86 14.90 12.85
C ASN A 401 -17.17 13.63 13.41
N ARG A 402 -17.40 12.48 12.77
CA ARG A 402 -16.89 11.17 13.20
C ARG A 402 -15.84 10.62 12.24
N THR A 403 -14.95 9.79 12.78
CA THR A 403 -14.01 9.01 11.98
C THR A 403 -14.73 7.82 11.36
N LEU A 404 -14.57 7.61 10.06
CA LEU A 404 -15.25 6.56 9.31
C LEU A 404 -14.39 5.29 9.23
N VAL A 405 -14.88 4.18 9.75
CA VAL A 405 -14.26 2.86 9.53
C VAL A 405 -14.78 2.33 8.20
N MET A 406 -13.88 2.16 7.24
CA MET A 406 -14.23 1.71 5.89
C MET A 406 -14.62 0.22 5.91
N PRO A 407 -15.66 -0.22 5.19
CA PRO A 407 -15.99 -1.63 5.04
C PRO A 407 -15.07 -2.32 4.03
N ARG A 408 -15.21 -3.65 3.91
CA ARG A 408 -14.56 -4.44 2.87
C ARG A 408 -15.23 -4.20 1.51
N PHE A 409 -14.58 -3.41 0.67
CA PHE A 409 -14.98 -3.27 -0.73
C PHE A 409 -14.59 -4.51 -1.54
N ARG A 410 -15.37 -4.82 -2.57
CA ARG A 410 -15.12 -5.92 -3.52
C ARG A 410 -14.65 -5.39 -4.87
N CYS A 411 -13.56 -5.96 -5.37
CA CYS A 411 -12.97 -5.64 -6.65
C CYS A 411 -13.13 -6.81 -7.60
N TYR A 412 -13.51 -6.48 -8.84
CA TYR A 412 -13.72 -7.41 -9.95
C TYR A 412 -12.67 -7.20 -11.05
N CYS A 413 -11.82 -6.18 -10.86
CA CYS A 413 -10.73 -5.87 -11.75
C CYS A 413 -9.57 -5.33 -10.92
N SER A 414 -8.36 -5.73 -11.30
CA SER A 414 -7.15 -5.14 -10.74
C SER A 414 -7.01 -3.72 -11.28
N LYS A 415 -6.65 -2.77 -10.42
CA LYS A 415 -6.19 -1.45 -10.84
C LYS A 415 -4.66 -1.43 -10.89
N ASN A 416 -4.08 -0.92 -11.97
CA ASN A 416 -2.64 -0.80 -12.13
C ASN A 416 -2.25 0.45 -12.96
N TRP A 417 -0.94 0.69 -13.16
CA TRP A 417 -0.40 1.69 -14.09
C TRP A 417 -0.06 1.11 -15.48
N TYR A 418 -0.36 -0.17 -15.71
CA TYR A 418 -0.18 -0.86 -16.98
C TYR A 418 -1.50 -1.50 -17.42
N GLN A 419 -1.61 -1.81 -18.72
CA GLN A 419 -2.78 -2.47 -19.29
C GLN A 419 -3.13 -3.77 -18.55
N THR A 420 -4.42 -3.99 -18.33
CA THR A 420 -4.93 -5.25 -17.78
C THR A 420 -5.53 -6.11 -18.88
N GLN A 421 -5.39 -7.43 -18.78
CA GLN A 421 -6.05 -8.40 -19.65
C GLN A 421 -6.97 -9.26 -18.80
N GLN A 422 -8.23 -9.40 -19.20
CA GLN A 422 -9.25 -10.10 -18.39
C GLN A 422 -9.23 -9.64 -16.93
N CYS A 423 -9.05 -8.33 -16.73
CA CYS A 423 -9.01 -7.68 -15.43
C CYS A 423 -7.85 -8.06 -14.49
N ARG A 424 -6.79 -8.69 -15.04
CA ARG A 424 -5.57 -9.10 -14.34
C ARG A 424 -4.33 -8.44 -14.96
N ILE A 425 -3.20 -8.48 -14.25
CA ILE A 425 -1.92 -7.95 -14.74
C ILE A 425 -1.16 -9.08 -15.47
N ASN A 426 -0.57 -8.78 -16.62
CA ASN A 426 0.36 -9.70 -17.33
C ASN A 426 -0.19 -11.11 -17.59
N TYR A 427 -1.47 -11.24 -17.96
CA TYR A 427 -2.13 -12.54 -18.18
C TYR A 427 -2.05 -13.53 -17.00
N GLU A 428 -1.82 -13.03 -15.78
CA GLU A 428 -1.93 -13.81 -14.55
C GLU A 428 -3.30 -14.51 -14.50
N GLN A 429 -3.35 -15.75 -13.99
CA GLN A 429 -4.54 -16.61 -14.05
C GLN A 429 -5.08 -17.04 -12.68
N ALA A 430 -4.34 -16.78 -11.61
CA ALA A 430 -4.65 -17.25 -10.26
C ALA A 430 -5.69 -16.36 -9.58
N THR A 431 -5.71 -15.05 -9.83
CA THR A 431 -6.70 -14.13 -9.24
C THR A 431 -8.13 -14.59 -9.54
N GLN A 432 -8.91 -14.83 -8.49
CA GLN A 432 -10.34 -15.10 -8.57
C GLN A 432 -11.12 -13.86 -8.12
N PHE A 433 -12.13 -13.47 -8.91
CA PHE A 433 -13.01 -12.34 -8.58
C PHE A 433 -14.30 -12.81 -7.89
N PRO A 434 -14.86 -12.00 -6.97
CA PRO A 434 -14.26 -10.79 -6.42
C PRO A 434 -13.17 -11.11 -5.38
N PHE A 435 -12.21 -10.19 -5.24
CA PHE A 435 -11.30 -10.14 -4.10
C PHE A 435 -11.58 -8.88 -3.25
N THR A 436 -11.07 -8.84 -2.01
CA THR A 436 -11.19 -7.64 -1.16
C THR A 436 -10.27 -6.54 -1.70
N CYS A 437 -10.84 -5.42 -2.11
CA CYS A 437 -10.05 -4.31 -2.64
C CYS A 437 -9.08 -3.77 -1.58
N SER A 438 -7.84 -3.50 -1.97
CA SER A 438 -7.09 -2.44 -1.29
C SER A 438 -7.76 -1.10 -1.54
N LEU A 439 -7.80 -0.23 -0.54
CA LEU A 439 -8.54 1.04 -0.62
C LEU A 439 -8.07 1.93 -1.79
N SER A 440 -6.79 1.84 -2.15
CA SER A 440 -6.16 2.58 -3.26
C SER A 440 -6.72 2.21 -4.65
N GLN A 441 -7.44 1.08 -4.76
CA GLN A 441 -8.13 0.69 -5.99
C GLN A 441 -9.39 1.51 -6.25
N LEU A 442 -10.00 2.08 -5.21
CA LEU A 442 -11.28 2.80 -5.30
C LEU A 442 -11.17 4.27 -4.88
N LEU A 443 -10.35 4.56 -3.88
CA LEU A 443 -10.19 5.90 -3.29
C LEU A 443 -8.74 6.38 -3.35
N ARG A 444 -8.56 7.70 -3.27
CA ARG A 444 -7.26 8.36 -3.22
C ARG A 444 -6.74 8.34 -1.79
N THR A 445 -6.18 7.21 -1.36
CA THR A 445 -5.71 6.96 0.01
C THR A 445 -4.83 8.09 0.55
N LYS A 446 -3.88 8.61 -0.24
CA LYS A 446 -3.03 9.73 0.17
C LYS A 446 -3.83 10.96 0.65
N ARG A 447 -4.90 11.33 -0.07
CA ARG A 447 -5.75 12.47 0.33
C ARG A 447 -6.52 12.17 1.60
N LEU A 448 -7.08 10.96 1.72
CA LEU A 448 -7.88 10.57 2.88
C LEU A 448 -7.03 10.43 4.15
N GLU A 449 -5.84 9.84 4.07
CA GLU A 449 -4.96 9.68 5.23
C GLU A 449 -4.31 11.00 5.66
N GLN A 450 -3.69 11.74 4.74
CA GLN A 450 -2.95 12.96 5.12
C GLN A 450 -3.89 14.11 5.47
N GLN A 451 -4.98 14.23 4.71
CA GLN A 451 -5.82 15.42 4.76
C GLN A 451 -7.21 15.14 5.32
N GLY A 452 -7.68 13.89 5.39
CA GLY A 452 -9.09 13.61 5.67
C GLY A 452 -10.02 14.16 4.58
N PHE A 453 -11.31 14.17 4.90
CA PHE A 453 -12.35 14.75 4.07
C PHE A 453 -13.09 15.86 4.82
N TRP A 454 -13.22 17.03 4.20
CA TRP A 454 -13.92 18.21 4.75
C TRP A 454 -14.42 19.09 3.61
N LEU A 455 -15.21 20.11 3.94
CA LEU A 455 -15.72 21.12 3.00
C LEU A 455 -14.96 22.44 3.18
N PRO A 456 -14.00 22.80 2.29
CA PRO A 456 -13.18 23.99 2.47
C PRO A 456 -14.00 25.29 2.43
N GLY A 457 -13.86 26.16 3.43
CA GLY A 457 -14.57 27.45 3.48
C GLY A 457 -16.09 27.34 3.69
N ASN A 458 -16.59 26.15 4.05
CA ASN A 458 -18.01 25.97 4.37
C ASN A 458 -18.32 26.50 5.78
N ASN A 459 -19.38 27.30 5.91
CA ASN A 459 -19.78 27.88 7.19
C ASN A 459 -20.61 26.92 8.07
N GLU A 460 -21.33 25.96 7.49
CA GLU A 460 -22.24 25.06 8.23
C GLU A 460 -21.53 23.88 8.89
N TYR A 461 -20.41 23.47 8.30
CA TYR A 461 -19.57 22.36 8.74
C TYR A 461 -18.13 22.81 8.99
N ASN A 462 -17.96 24.07 9.38
CA ASN A 462 -16.65 24.61 9.71
C ASN A 462 -16.00 23.80 10.84
N GLY A 463 -14.76 23.36 10.62
CA GLY A 463 -14.02 22.52 11.57
C GLY A 463 -14.38 21.02 11.55
N HIS A 464 -15.44 20.61 10.85
CA HIS A 464 -15.76 19.18 10.71
C HIS A 464 -14.80 18.51 9.73
N LYS A 465 -14.33 17.32 10.10
CA LYS A 465 -13.33 16.59 9.32
C LYS A 465 -13.46 15.09 9.51
N VAL A 466 -13.68 14.37 8.41
CA VAL A 466 -13.78 12.92 8.39
C VAL A 466 -12.41 12.32 8.12
N PHE A 467 -11.86 11.68 9.15
CA PHE A 467 -10.74 10.75 8.99
C PHE A 467 -11.26 9.34 8.70
N ILE A 468 -10.38 8.46 8.24
CA ILE A 468 -10.73 7.07 7.95
C ILE A 468 -9.95 6.10 8.85
N ARG A 469 -10.50 4.89 8.98
CA ARG A 469 -9.84 3.67 9.48
C ARG A 469 -10.06 2.53 8.50
N GLU A 470 -9.11 1.60 8.47
CA GLU A 470 -9.17 0.36 7.69
C GLU A 470 -10.30 -0.57 8.13
N TYR A 471 -10.69 -1.49 7.26
CA TYR A 471 -11.78 -2.43 7.56
C TYR A 471 -11.45 -3.41 8.70
N SER A 472 -10.16 -3.66 8.94
CA SER A 472 -9.66 -4.51 10.02
C SER A 472 -9.53 -3.76 11.34
N PHE A 473 -9.85 -2.46 11.42
CA PHE A 473 -9.60 -1.63 12.61
C PHE A 473 -10.28 -2.20 13.86
N LEU A 474 -11.58 -2.51 13.78
CA LEU A 474 -12.32 -3.08 14.92
C LEU A 474 -11.94 -4.55 15.22
N GLU A 475 -11.22 -5.20 14.33
CA GLU A 475 -10.66 -6.55 14.51
C GLU A 475 -9.28 -6.50 15.19
N ASN A 476 -8.62 -5.33 15.18
CA ASN A 476 -7.31 -5.14 15.78
C ASN A 476 -7.35 -5.28 17.31
N ALA A 477 -6.41 -6.05 17.87
CA ALA A 477 -6.31 -6.28 19.31
C ALA A 477 -5.97 -5.01 20.10
N LYS A 478 -5.32 -4.02 19.48
CA LYS A 478 -5.01 -2.72 20.10
C LYS A 478 -6.24 -1.83 20.31
N VAL A 479 -7.38 -2.12 19.66
CA VAL A 479 -8.63 -1.40 19.91
C VAL A 479 -9.28 -1.93 21.19
N PRO A 480 -9.55 -1.08 22.21
CA PRO A 480 -10.18 -1.49 23.46
C PRO A 480 -11.57 -2.11 23.26
N ASP A 481 -11.89 -3.12 24.06
CA ASP A 481 -13.20 -3.80 24.04
C ASP A 481 -14.36 -2.85 24.35
N GLU A 482 -14.14 -1.82 25.16
CA GLU A 482 -15.14 -0.77 25.43
C GLU A 482 -15.59 -0.04 24.15
N ILE A 483 -14.68 0.20 23.20
CA ILE A 483 -15.00 0.80 21.91
C ILE A 483 -15.78 -0.22 21.07
N LYS A 484 -15.30 -1.47 21.01
CA LYS A 484 -15.93 -2.54 20.20
C LYS A 484 -17.34 -2.88 20.66
N ARG A 485 -17.63 -2.78 21.96
CA ARG A 485 -18.94 -3.10 22.55
C ARG A 485 -19.88 -1.90 22.64
N GLY A 486 -19.35 -0.67 22.61
CA GLY A 486 -20.10 0.59 22.64
C GLY A 486 -20.77 0.96 21.31
N VAL A 487 -21.40 -0.02 20.65
CA VAL A 487 -22.05 0.14 19.34
C VAL A 487 -23.51 0.54 19.51
N VAL A 488 -23.92 1.56 18.75
CA VAL A 488 -25.33 1.87 18.51
C VAL A 488 -25.60 1.72 17.02
N GLU A 489 -26.54 0.85 16.67
CA GLU A 489 -26.99 0.60 15.31
C GLU A 489 -28.18 1.51 14.99
N LEU A 490 -28.05 2.35 13.97
CA LEU A 490 -29.09 3.29 13.55
C LEU A 490 -29.77 2.77 12.29
N VAL A 491 -31.05 2.39 12.39
CA VAL A 491 -31.82 1.79 11.28
C VAL A 491 -33.05 2.60 10.93
N PRO A 492 -33.44 2.68 9.65
CA PRO A 492 -34.70 3.30 9.25
C PRO A 492 -35.88 2.45 9.71
N SER A 493 -37.00 3.11 10.00
CA SER A 493 -38.30 2.45 10.18
C SER A 493 -38.73 1.70 8.92
N SER A 494 -39.36 0.53 9.09
CA SER A 494 -40.03 -0.16 7.99
C SER A 494 -41.28 0.59 7.50
N ASN A 495 -41.87 1.44 8.35
CA ASN A 495 -43.04 2.23 8.02
C ASN A 495 -42.64 3.57 7.39
N PRO A 496 -43.40 4.09 6.40
CA PRO A 496 -43.15 5.40 5.81
C PRO A 496 -43.07 6.51 6.87
N ARG A 497 -42.12 7.42 6.70
CA ARG A 497 -41.96 8.59 7.57
C ARG A 497 -43.18 9.50 7.47
N LEU A 498 -43.73 9.89 8.62
CA LEU A 498 -44.78 10.89 8.72
C LEU A 498 -44.21 12.31 8.45
N PRO A 499 -44.96 13.20 7.77
CA PRO A 499 -44.52 14.57 7.54
C PRO A 499 -44.56 15.40 8.84
N GLY A 500 -43.70 16.43 8.92
CA GLY A 500 -43.76 17.42 10.00
C GLY A 500 -43.30 16.96 11.38
N LEU A 501 -42.60 15.82 11.47
CA LEU A 501 -42.01 15.35 12.73
C LEU A 501 -40.99 16.34 13.27
N LYS A 502 -41.07 16.64 14.57
CA LYS A 502 -40.03 17.36 15.32
C LYS A 502 -38.84 16.44 15.59
N PRO A 503 -37.63 16.98 15.84
CA PRO A 503 -36.44 16.17 16.10
C PRO A 503 -36.61 15.09 17.17
N GLU A 504 -37.29 15.40 18.28
CA GLU A 504 -37.58 14.46 19.37
C GLU A 504 -38.49 13.29 18.95
N GLN A 505 -39.20 13.43 17.83
CA GLN A 505 -40.09 12.40 17.28
C GLN A 505 -39.40 11.57 16.18
N LEU A 506 -38.15 11.89 15.83
CA LEU A 506 -37.38 11.12 14.85
C LEU A 506 -36.86 9.81 15.42
N LEU A 507 -36.62 9.75 16.74
CA LEU A 507 -36.33 8.50 17.45
C LEU A 507 -37.63 7.78 17.75
N LEU A 508 -37.82 6.59 17.16
CA LEU A 508 -39.05 5.82 17.30
C LEU A 508 -38.94 4.78 18.41
N THR A 509 -37.87 3.98 18.39
CA THR A 509 -37.63 2.93 19.38
C THR A 509 -36.14 2.79 19.69
N THR A 510 -35.85 2.25 20.86
CA THR A 510 -34.51 1.81 21.26
C THR A 510 -34.63 0.43 21.87
N GLU A 511 -33.88 -0.52 21.34
CA GLU A 511 -33.91 -1.92 21.75
C GLU A 511 -32.49 -2.48 21.84
N PRO A 512 -32.25 -3.58 22.56
CA PRO A 512 -30.96 -4.27 22.53
C PRO A 512 -30.60 -4.68 21.09
N SER A 513 -29.33 -4.49 20.69
CA SER A 513 -28.92 -4.90 19.35
C SER A 513 -28.99 -6.44 19.21
N PRO A 514 -29.45 -6.97 18.06
CA PRO A 514 -29.40 -8.42 17.81
C PRO A 514 -27.99 -9.00 17.76
N ARG A 515 -26.94 -8.15 17.75
CA ARG A 515 -25.53 -8.56 17.86
C ARG A 515 -25.16 -9.12 19.24
N GLY A 516 -26.05 -9.01 20.22
CA GLY A 516 -25.81 -9.46 21.61
C GLY A 516 -25.09 -8.43 22.49
N TYR A 517 -24.70 -7.29 21.94
CA TYR A 517 -24.12 -6.15 22.65
C TYR A 517 -24.50 -4.85 21.95
N GLY A 518 -24.53 -3.74 22.69
CA GLY A 518 -24.92 -2.44 22.16
C GLY A 518 -26.44 -2.29 22.00
N GLN A 519 -26.85 -1.24 21.31
CA GLN A 519 -28.26 -0.88 21.12
C GLN A 519 -28.59 -0.75 19.64
N ARG A 520 -29.86 -0.97 19.31
CA ARG A 520 -30.46 -0.65 18.02
C ARG A 520 -31.47 0.47 18.23
N VAL A 521 -31.36 1.52 17.41
CA VAL A 521 -32.23 2.68 17.42
C VAL A 521 -32.93 2.76 16.07
N THR A 522 -34.26 2.65 16.08
CA THR A 522 -35.08 2.80 14.87
C THR A 522 -35.52 4.25 14.74
N VAL A 523 -35.37 4.82 13.54
CA VAL A 523 -35.66 6.23 13.28
C VAL A 523 -36.60 6.47 12.10
N ALA A 524 -37.31 7.60 12.16
CA ALA A 524 -38.09 8.10 11.05
C ALA A 524 -37.16 8.72 9.99
N ALA A 525 -36.86 7.94 8.95
CA ALA A 525 -35.93 8.28 7.89
C ALA A 525 -36.64 8.35 6.51
N PRO A 526 -36.07 8.98 5.47
CA PRO A 526 -34.77 9.68 5.46
C PRO A 526 -34.84 11.04 6.17
N MET A 527 -33.71 11.52 6.67
CA MET A 527 -33.55 12.77 7.40
C MET A 527 -32.58 13.72 6.68
N SER A 528 -32.85 15.01 6.78
CA SER A 528 -31.90 16.05 6.39
C SER A 528 -30.73 16.15 7.38
N ASP A 529 -29.71 16.89 6.99
CA ASP A 529 -28.49 17.05 7.76
C ASP A 529 -28.68 17.72 9.14
N TRP A 530 -29.57 18.72 9.26
CA TRP A 530 -29.89 19.31 10.57
C TRP A 530 -30.73 18.38 11.45
N GLU A 531 -31.62 17.57 10.87
CA GLU A 531 -32.40 16.55 11.59
C GLU A 531 -31.49 15.47 12.15
N LEU A 532 -30.52 14.99 11.36
CA LEU A 532 -29.52 14.04 11.83
C LEU A 532 -28.69 14.65 12.97
N ARG A 533 -28.26 15.90 12.88
CA ARG A 533 -27.53 16.57 14.00
C ARG A 533 -28.37 16.62 15.27
N ALA A 534 -29.64 17.00 15.16
CA ALA A 534 -30.53 17.09 16.31
C ALA A 534 -30.76 15.71 16.95
N LEU A 535 -30.92 14.67 16.13
CA LEU A 535 -31.02 13.28 16.59
C LEU A 535 -29.72 12.83 17.29
N LEU A 536 -28.56 13.10 16.71
CA LEU A 536 -27.26 12.71 17.27
C LEU A 536 -26.92 13.41 18.60
N ALA A 537 -27.54 14.57 18.87
CA ALA A 537 -27.42 15.26 20.15
C ALA A 537 -28.19 14.58 21.29
N MET A 538 -29.06 13.60 21.00
CA MET A 538 -29.78 12.85 22.03
C MET A 538 -28.83 11.99 22.87
N PRO A 539 -29.03 11.85 24.19
CA PRO A 539 -28.09 11.17 25.09
C PRO A 539 -27.68 9.75 24.66
N VAL A 540 -28.62 8.99 24.10
CA VAL A 540 -28.41 7.62 23.61
C VAL A 540 -27.42 7.54 22.44
N LEU A 541 -27.40 8.56 21.57
CA LEU A 541 -26.55 8.60 20.39
C LEU A 541 -25.27 9.43 20.62
N ALA A 542 -25.35 10.48 21.44
CA ALA A 542 -24.21 11.31 21.79
C ALA A 542 -23.11 10.53 22.52
N SER A 543 -23.50 9.53 23.32
CA SER A 543 -22.59 8.65 24.06
C SER A 543 -22.04 7.48 23.24
N ALA A 544 -22.58 7.22 22.04
CA ALA A 544 -22.15 6.10 21.21
C ALA A 544 -20.69 6.26 20.77
N ARG A 545 -19.81 5.32 21.15
CA ARG A 545 -18.42 5.28 20.68
C ARG A 545 -18.35 4.84 19.23
N VAL A 546 -19.21 3.89 18.84
CA VAL A 546 -19.37 3.42 17.47
C VAL A 546 -20.82 3.59 17.05
N LEU A 547 -21.07 4.39 16.02
CA LEU A 547 -22.38 4.49 15.38
C LEU A 547 -22.36 3.64 14.10
N HIS A 548 -23.17 2.59 14.04
CA HIS A 548 -23.26 1.72 12.89
C HIS A 548 -24.49 2.07 12.06
N LEU A 549 -24.30 2.36 10.77
CA LEU A 549 -25.38 2.66 9.81
C LEU A 549 -25.40 1.55 8.74
N PRO A 550 -26.24 0.51 8.87
CA PRO A 550 -26.27 -0.57 7.89
C PRO A 550 -26.57 -0.06 6.47
N ALA A 551 -27.49 0.89 6.34
CA ALA A 551 -27.89 1.48 5.06
C ALA A 551 -27.91 3.02 5.15
N PRO A 552 -26.74 3.69 5.08
CA PRO A 552 -26.66 5.15 5.27
C PRO A 552 -27.49 5.94 4.24
N TYR A 553 -27.67 5.37 3.03
CA TYR A 553 -28.50 5.92 1.96
C TYR A 553 -30.00 5.93 2.25
N GLN A 554 -30.46 5.15 3.23
CA GLN A 554 -31.86 5.15 3.70
C GLN A 554 -32.06 6.11 4.87
N ILE A 555 -30.99 6.44 5.60
CA ILE A 555 -31.01 7.32 6.77
C ILE A 555 -31.02 8.80 6.37
N LEU A 556 -30.27 9.17 5.33
CA LEU A 556 -30.06 10.56 4.93
C LEU A 556 -30.75 10.90 3.61
N SER A 557 -31.38 12.08 3.54
CA SER A 557 -31.85 12.71 2.30
C SER A 557 -30.86 13.72 1.72
N GLY A 558 -29.81 14.08 2.47
CA GLY A 558 -28.75 15.01 2.05
C GLY A 558 -28.71 16.29 2.88
N PHE A 559 -28.00 17.30 2.35
CA PHE A 559 -27.84 18.60 3.00
C PHE A 559 -29.01 19.54 2.67
N SER A 560 -29.54 20.23 3.68
CA SER A 560 -30.66 21.17 3.49
C SER A 560 -30.31 22.39 2.65
N LYS A 561 -29.06 22.86 2.68
CA LYS A 561 -28.60 23.94 1.80
C LYS A 561 -28.03 23.38 0.51
N PHE A 562 -28.53 23.91 -0.61
CA PHE A 562 -28.09 23.55 -1.95
C PHE A 562 -26.57 23.73 -2.13
N ASP A 563 -26.02 24.88 -1.74
CA ASP A 563 -24.59 25.19 -1.92
C ASP A 563 -23.69 24.20 -1.18
N THR A 564 -24.07 23.82 0.05
CA THR A 564 -23.35 22.83 0.84
C THR A 564 -23.42 21.44 0.21
N HIS A 565 -24.60 21.03 -0.29
CA HIS A 565 -24.73 19.75 -0.99
C HIS A 565 -23.90 19.74 -2.28
N HIS A 566 -23.96 20.80 -3.08
CA HIS A 566 -23.17 20.91 -4.30
C HIS A 566 -21.66 20.89 -4.01
N GLN A 567 -21.21 21.60 -2.98
CA GLN A 567 -19.82 21.55 -2.53
C GLN A 567 -19.42 20.13 -2.08
N TYR A 568 -20.30 19.45 -1.35
CA TYR A 568 -20.08 18.07 -0.92
C TYR A 568 -19.87 17.13 -2.13
N ASP A 569 -20.75 17.18 -3.13
CA ASP A 569 -20.63 16.41 -4.38
C ASP A 569 -19.25 16.61 -5.03
N VAL A 570 -18.83 17.87 -5.16
CA VAL A 570 -17.55 18.22 -5.78
C VAL A 570 -16.37 17.67 -4.96
N GLU A 571 -16.40 17.82 -3.64
CA GLU A 571 -15.29 17.39 -2.78
C GLU A 571 -15.18 15.87 -2.62
N ILE A 572 -16.30 15.15 -2.53
CA ILE A 572 -16.29 13.70 -2.39
C ILE A 572 -15.84 13.04 -3.70
N GLN A 573 -16.24 13.58 -4.85
CA GLN A 573 -15.78 13.10 -6.15
C GLN A 573 -14.27 13.29 -6.34
N LYS A 574 -13.63 14.26 -5.66
CA LYS A 574 -12.16 14.41 -5.64
C LYS A 574 -11.45 13.34 -4.81
N ARG A 575 -12.17 12.50 -4.05
CA ARG A 575 -11.62 11.42 -3.21
C ARG A 575 -11.68 10.05 -3.87
N VAL A 576 -12.52 9.87 -4.89
CA VAL A 576 -12.49 8.66 -5.73
C VAL A 576 -11.33 8.68 -6.72
N THR A 577 -10.84 7.49 -7.04
CA THR A 577 -9.79 7.31 -8.03
C THR A 577 -10.38 6.96 -9.41
N TYR A 578 -9.52 6.67 -10.37
CA TYR A 578 -9.91 6.10 -11.65
C TYR A 578 -9.51 4.62 -11.68
N TRP A 579 -10.24 3.83 -12.46
CA TRP A 579 -9.78 2.50 -12.86
C TRP A 579 -8.88 2.62 -14.10
N CYS A 580 -7.78 1.84 -14.11
CA CYS A 580 -6.80 1.79 -15.19
C CYS A 580 -6.13 0.40 -15.23
N CYS A 581 -5.72 -0.12 -16.39
CA CYS A 581 -5.66 0.56 -17.70
C CYS A 581 -6.19 -0.29 -18.87
N ARG A 582 -6.82 0.35 -19.86
CA ARG A 582 -7.22 -0.31 -21.12
C ARG A 582 -6.01 -0.57 -22.01
N SER A 583 -6.07 -1.63 -22.83
CA SER A 583 -5.02 -1.89 -23.82
C SER A 583 -5.11 -0.89 -25.00
N PRO A 584 -3.99 -0.48 -25.61
CA PRO A 584 -4.02 0.37 -26.80
C PRO A 584 -4.82 -0.19 -27.99
N PRO A 585 -4.82 -1.52 -28.26
CA PRO A 585 -5.73 -2.11 -29.23
C PRO A 585 -7.21 -1.88 -28.89
N ASP A 586 -7.64 -2.14 -27.65
CA ASP A 586 -9.04 -1.95 -27.23
C ASP A 586 -9.47 -0.48 -27.34
N MET A 587 -8.59 0.45 -26.91
CA MET A 587 -8.84 1.89 -27.04
C MET A 587 -9.12 2.31 -28.47
N ARG A 588 -8.32 1.82 -29.44
CA ARG A 588 -8.50 2.13 -30.85
C ARG A 588 -9.75 1.46 -31.43
N ALA A 589 -9.98 0.19 -31.13
CA ALA A 589 -11.09 -0.59 -31.66
C ALA A 589 -12.45 -0.05 -31.19
N LEU A 590 -12.52 0.45 -29.95
CA LEU A 590 -13.76 0.86 -29.30
C LEU A 590 -13.89 2.38 -29.14
N ASN A 591 -12.93 3.16 -29.64
CA ASN A 591 -12.84 4.62 -29.47
C ASN A 591 -12.98 5.05 -27.99
N MET A 592 -12.17 4.43 -27.12
CA MET A 592 -12.21 4.64 -25.67
C MET A 592 -10.95 5.30 -25.15
N THR A 593 -11.10 5.96 -24.00
CA THR A 593 -9.96 6.44 -23.21
C THR A 593 -9.30 5.34 -22.39
N ASP A 594 -8.04 5.56 -22.01
CA ASP A 594 -7.21 4.66 -21.20
C ASP A 594 -7.86 4.31 -19.85
N ARG A 595 -8.57 5.28 -19.27
CA ARG A 595 -9.06 5.23 -17.89
C ARG A 595 -10.56 5.43 -17.81
N VAL A 596 -11.15 4.90 -16.74
CA VAL A 596 -12.53 5.21 -16.36
C VAL A 596 -12.54 5.90 -15.01
N GLN A 597 -13.10 7.10 -14.93
CA GLN A 597 -13.27 7.80 -13.66
C GLN A 597 -14.38 7.10 -12.86
N LEU A 598 -14.05 6.62 -11.65
CA LEU A 598 -15.05 6.08 -10.73
C LEU A 598 -15.91 7.21 -10.18
N VAL A 599 -17.14 6.91 -9.80
CA VAL A 599 -18.17 7.87 -9.41
C VAL A 599 -18.73 7.52 -8.05
N ALA A 600 -18.66 8.47 -7.12
CA ALA A 600 -19.32 8.36 -5.81
C ALA A 600 -20.74 8.93 -5.81
N LEU A 601 -21.08 9.82 -6.74
CA LEU A 601 -22.38 10.51 -6.71
C LEU A 601 -23.54 9.57 -7.02
N PRO A 602 -24.67 9.68 -6.29
CA PRO A 602 -25.89 8.95 -6.61
C PRO A 602 -26.49 9.41 -7.96
N PRO A 603 -27.35 8.59 -8.60
CA PRO A 603 -27.83 8.83 -9.97
C PRO A 603 -28.48 10.21 -10.20
N ASP A 604 -29.28 10.68 -9.24
CA ASP A 604 -29.96 11.97 -9.25
C ASP A 604 -29.01 13.18 -9.17
N ARG A 605 -27.76 12.95 -8.74
CA ARG A 605 -26.72 13.98 -8.56
C ARG A 605 -25.65 13.97 -9.65
N LEU A 606 -25.71 13.06 -10.64
CA LEU A 606 -24.68 12.93 -11.67
C LEU A 606 -24.42 14.20 -12.50
N HIS A 607 -25.40 15.11 -12.56
CA HIS A 607 -25.25 16.41 -13.22
C HIS A 607 -24.19 17.31 -12.54
N ASN A 608 -23.80 17.04 -11.30
CA ASN A 608 -22.74 17.77 -10.57
C ASN A 608 -21.34 17.17 -10.75
N LEU A 609 -21.20 16.14 -11.58
CA LEU A 609 -19.88 15.58 -11.84
C LEU A 609 -18.95 16.65 -12.45
N PRO A 610 -17.72 16.79 -11.92
CA PRO A 610 -16.79 17.76 -12.47
C PRO A 610 -16.37 17.35 -13.90
N PRO A 611 -16.08 18.32 -14.77
CA PRO A 611 -15.50 18.03 -16.07
C PRO A 611 -14.15 17.32 -15.88
N LEU A 612 -13.89 16.29 -16.69
CA LEU A 612 -12.62 15.60 -16.69
C LEU A 612 -11.61 16.42 -17.49
N ALA A 613 -10.45 16.74 -16.90
CA ALA A 613 -9.44 17.47 -17.64
C ALA A 613 -8.88 16.58 -18.78
N PRO A 614 -8.71 17.10 -20.01
CA PRO A 614 -8.26 16.31 -21.17
C PRO A 614 -6.96 15.53 -20.92
N ALA A 615 -6.05 16.11 -20.14
CA ALA A 615 -4.76 15.52 -19.77
C ALA A 615 -4.88 14.20 -18.96
N PHE A 616 -6.03 13.91 -18.34
CA PHE A 616 -6.21 12.67 -17.57
C PHE A 616 -6.57 11.45 -18.43
N HIS A 617 -6.87 11.64 -19.73
CA HIS A 617 -7.28 10.56 -20.65
C HIS A 617 -8.28 9.60 -20.00
N ALA A 618 -9.37 10.14 -19.45
CA ALA A 618 -10.41 9.39 -18.74
C ALA A 618 -11.81 9.80 -19.20
N GLN A 619 -12.76 8.89 -19.07
CA GLN A 619 -14.19 9.09 -19.31
C GLN A 619 -15.02 8.56 -18.14
N TYR A 620 -16.26 9.02 -18.01
CA TYR A 620 -17.23 8.38 -17.13
C TYR A 620 -17.88 7.19 -17.83
N LEU A 621 -18.18 6.11 -17.10
CA LEU A 621 -18.77 4.90 -17.66
C LEU A 621 -20.08 5.16 -18.43
N HIS A 622 -20.96 6.03 -17.90
CA HIS A 622 -22.24 6.36 -18.53
C HIS A 622 -22.09 7.16 -19.84
N GLN A 623 -20.90 7.66 -20.15
CA GLN A 623 -20.59 8.36 -21.41
C GLN A 623 -20.06 7.40 -22.48
N LEU A 624 -19.77 6.15 -22.12
CA LEU A 624 -19.31 5.14 -23.07
C LEU A 624 -20.51 4.58 -23.84
N GLY A 625 -20.39 4.49 -25.16
CA GLY A 625 -21.38 3.82 -26.02
C GLY A 625 -21.51 2.32 -25.70
N PRO A 626 -22.44 1.59 -26.32
CA PRO A 626 -22.54 0.15 -26.15
C PRO A 626 -21.25 -0.56 -26.61
N ILE A 627 -21.00 -1.76 -26.11
CA ILE A 627 -19.95 -2.61 -26.68
C ILE A 627 -20.45 -3.08 -28.07
N PRO A 628 -19.72 -2.82 -29.16
CA PRO A 628 -20.10 -3.31 -30.49
C PRO A 628 -20.22 -4.84 -30.47
N VAL A 629 -21.34 -5.36 -30.97
CA VAL A 629 -21.53 -6.80 -31.18
C VAL A 629 -21.07 -7.09 -32.61
N HIS A 630 -20.06 -7.93 -32.78
CA HIS A 630 -19.65 -8.36 -34.13
C HIS A 630 -20.75 -9.22 -34.77
N PRO A 631 -21.02 -9.09 -36.09
CA PRO A 631 -22.10 -9.81 -36.77
C PRO A 631 -22.05 -11.34 -36.66
N ASP A 632 -20.86 -11.91 -36.43
CA ASP A 632 -20.64 -13.35 -36.42
C ASP A 632 -20.78 -13.98 -35.02
N GLY A 633 -21.24 -13.23 -34.01
CA GLY A 633 -21.42 -13.73 -32.64
C GLY A 633 -20.12 -14.07 -31.89
N GLY A 634 -18.96 -13.92 -32.53
CA GLY A 634 -17.64 -14.01 -31.91
C GLY A 634 -17.20 -12.66 -31.36
N VAL A 635 -16.80 -12.63 -30.09
CA VAL A 635 -16.25 -11.44 -29.42
C VAL A 635 -14.74 -11.60 -29.37
N SER A 636 -13.99 -10.64 -29.93
CA SER A 636 -12.52 -10.60 -29.97
C SER A 636 -11.88 -10.58 -28.59
#